data_AF-A0A510XA16-F1
#
_entry.id   AF-A0A510XA16-F1
#
_cell.length_a   1.000
_cell.length_b   1.000
_cell.length_c   1.000
_cell.angle_alpha   90.00
_cell.angle_beta   90.00
_cell.angle_gamma   90.00
#
_symmetry.space_group_name_H-M   'P 1'
#
loop_
_entity.id
_entity.type
_entity.pdbx_description
1 polymer ?
#
loop_
_entity_poly.entity_id
_entity_poly.type
_entity_poly.pdbx_seq_one_letter_code
_entity_poly.pdbx_strand_id
1 'polypeptide(L)'
;MTPSSTLARRAAGARLAPWLGLVLLGLLMLGLALVTLAGQGGAAAAWRALFAVTPGDTASLVLHYAWWPRLAMALLAGGGLALAGVLMQQVLRNPLAAPTTLGVASGANLALMAASLMAPGLLVLGREWVALAGGALAMGLVMALAWRRRLAPLVVVLAGLVVNLYVGALALVLLLFHQEELKGLLIWGAGALAQDGWGDAAFLAPRLALGLLAALALLRPLRLLELDDASATSLGVSLKHLRLAALGLAIFLTASVISVVGIVGFIGLAAPNLVRLAGVRGLAARLLAATLLGALLLATTDLLLQGAGPWLPTLIPTGAATAALGAPLLLWLIPRLRLGDNAPPTAAPGLGPRHPAPARLAGGLALALVVALVVALCWGQGAQGWQWLTRWDVLEWRLPRLAAAAASGVLLALAGTLLQRLTANPMASPELLGISGGSAMALMAAIFLLPAPGNLALVAAGTLGALASLAVLVGINRRGGLRPERLLLTGVAITALFDAVRAMVLAGGDPRGQLILAWLSGSTYYVDAGSALAVSFLALLLGLATLPFARWLDILPLGAASSQALGIRLNRARLSLLLLVALLTACATLVVGPLSFVGLLAPHLARLLGFARARGQLVGAALLGALLMVLADWLGRQLLFPDEIPAGIVASLIGGSYFIWRLRRL
;
A
#
# COMPACT_ATOMS: atom_id res chain seq x y z
N MET A 1 29.03 16.72 32.58
CA MET A 1 29.64 16.12 31.39
C MET A 1 29.12 14.71 31.22
N THR A 2 28.14 14.50 30.35
CA THR A 2 27.42 13.21 30.21
C THR A 2 28.08 12.30 29.16
N PRO A 3 28.09 10.96 29.33
CA PRO A 3 28.80 10.02 28.44
C PRO A 3 28.09 9.81 27.07
N SER A 4 27.12 10.64 26.71
CA SER A 4 26.33 10.52 25.49
C SER A 4 27.02 11.04 24.23
N SER A 5 28.15 11.74 24.36
CA SER A 5 28.87 12.33 23.21
C SER A 5 29.90 11.40 22.57
N THR A 6 30.31 10.31 23.22
CA THR A 6 31.38 9.42 22.73
C THR A 6 30.87 8.28 21.84
N LEU A 7 29.61 7.86 21.96
CA LEU A 7 29.01 6.83 21.09
C LEU A 7 28.56 7.37 19.72
N ALA A 8 28.36 8.69 19.59
CA ALA A 8 27.97 9.32 18.33
C ALA A 8 29.14 9.44 17.31
N ARG A 9 30.39 9.29 17.76
CA ARG A 9 31.59 9.37 16.89
C ARG A 9 32.06 8.03 16.33
N ARG A 10 31.59 6.89 16.86
CA ARG A 10 32.08 5.55 16.45
C ARG A 10 31.33 4.89 15.28
N ALA A 11 30.35 5.57 14.67
CA ALA A 11 29.70 5.11 13.43
C ALA A 11 30.14 5.92 12.19
N ALA A 12 31.37 6.43 12.18
CA ALA A 12 32.04 6.85 10.96
C ALA A 12 32.60 5.62 10.24
N GLY A 13 31.73 4.66 9.89
CA GLY A 13 32.09 3.65 8.90
C GLY A 13 32.45 4.37 7.61
N ALA A 14 33.54 3.94 6.97
CA ALA A 14 34.07 4.51 5.74
C ALA A 14 32.92 4.91 4.80
N ARG A 15 32.70 6.22 4.63
CA ARG A 15 31.71 6.71 3.68
C ARG A 15 32.27 6.41 2.31
N LEU A 16 31.90 5.25 1.74
CA LEU A 16 32.13 4.96 0.34
C LEU A 16 31.61 6.17 -0.43
N ALA A 17 32.47 6.77 -1.26
CA ALA A 17 32.08 7.90 -2.07
C ALA A 17 30.79 7.50 -2.84
N PRO A 18 29.76 8.35 -2.90
CA PRO A 18 28.48 8.00 -3.51
C PRO A 18 28.61 7.48 -4.95
N TRP A 19 29.67 7.93 -5.64
CA TRP A 19 30.05 7.48 -6.97
C TRP A 19 30.53 6.03 -7.03
N LEU A 20 31.18 5.51 -5.99
CA LEU A 20 31.67 4.14 -5.98
C LEU A 20 30.51 3.13 -6.00
N GLY A 21 29.41 3.40 -5.29
CA GLY A 21 28.21 2.57 -5.33
C GLY A 21 27.56 2.55 -6.72
N LEU A 22 27.49 3.71 -7.38
CA LEU A 22 27.01 3.82 -8.76
C LEU A 22 27.90 3.05 -9.74
N VAL A 23 29.23 3.19 -9.61
CA VAL A 23 30.20 2.48 -10.46
C VAL A 23 30.10 0.97 -10.26
N LEU A 24 30.06 0.48 -9.02
CA LEU A 24 29.93 -0.95 -8.73
C LEU A 24 28.64 -1.54 -9.29
N LEU A 25 27.51 -0.84 -9.13
CA LEU A 25 26.24 -1.28 -9.68
C LEU A 25 26.24 -1.23 -11.22
N GLY A 26 26.89 -0.23 -11.81
CA GLY A 26 27.08 -0.13 -13.26
C GLY A 26 27.95 -1.25 -13.83
N LEU A 27 29.04 -1.60 -13.15
CA LEU A 27 29.89 -2.74 -13.52
C LEU A 27 29.14 -4.07 -13.40
N LEU A 28 28.34 -4.24 -12.34
CA LEU A 28 27.48 -5.42 -12.18
C LEU A 28 26.45 -5.50 -13.33
N MET A 29 25.79 -4.38 -13.66
CA MET A 29 24.85 -4.30 -14.78
C MET A 29 25.52 -4.70 -16.10
N LEU A 30 26.70 -4.15 -16.38
CA LEU A 30 27.46 -4.45 -17.59
C LEU A 30 27.88 -5.93 -17.62
N GLY A 31 28.37 -6.48 -16.51
CA GLY A 31 28.74 -7.89 -16.41
C GLY A 31 27.55 -8.82 -16.70
N LEU A 32 26.39 -8.53 -16.10
CA LEU A 32 25.17 -9.28 -16.37
C LEU A 32 24.70 -9.15 -17.82
N ALA A 33 24.77 -7.95 -18.39
CA ALA A 33 24.44 -7.73 -19.80
C ALA A 33 25.35 -8.58 -20.71
N LEU A 34 26.66 -8.59 -20.46
CA LEU A 34 27.61 -9.42 -21.23
C LEU A 34 27.31 -10.91 -21.10
N VAL A 35 26.93 -11.40 -19.91
CA VAL A 35 26.50 -12.79 -19.71
C VAL A 35 25.24 -13.10 -20.51
N THR A 36 24.22 -12.23 -20.49
CA THR A 36 23.00 -12.44 -21.29
C THR A 36 23.27 -12.40 -22.80
N LEU A 37 24.20 -11.56 -23.24
CA LEU A 37 24.59 -11.43 -24.65
C LEU A 37 25.45 -12.60 -25.13
N ALA A 38 26.23 -13.24 -24.24
CA ALA A 38 27.02 -14.43 -24.60
C ALA A 38 26.13 -15.57 -25.13
N GLY A 39 24.91 -15.70 -24.62
CA GLY A 39 23.91 -16.65 -25.12
C GLY A 39 23.20 -16.22 -26.42
N GLN A 40 23.43 -15.00 -26.92
CA GLN A 40 22.74 -14.40 -28.07
C GLN A 40 23.72 -13.92 -29.17
N GLY A 41 24.86 -14.60 -29.34
CA GLY A 41 25.85 -14.27 -30.38
C GLY A 41 26.93 -13.25 -29.95
N GLY A 42 26.93 -12.84 -28.68
CA GLY A 42 27.98 -12.03 -28.06
C GLY A 42 27.85 -10.52 -28.25
N ALA A 43 28.71 -9.77 -27.57
CA ALA A 43 28.65 -8.31 -27.52
C ALA A 43 28.82 -7.63 -28.89
N ALA A 44 29.64 -8.21 -29.78
CA ALA A 44 29.85 -7.66 -31.12
C ALA A 44 28.63 -7.83 -32.04
N ALA A 45 27.86 -8.91 -31.87
CA ALA A 45 26.59 -9.10 -32.57
C ALA A 45 25.53 -8.13 -32.03
N ALA A 46 25.43 -8.00 -30.70
CA ALA A 46 24.54 -7.05 -30.04
C ALA A 46 24.80 -5.60 -30.49
N TRP A 47 26.07 -5.19 -30.57
CA TRP A 47 26.43 -3.84 -31.03
C TRP A 47 25.97 -3.56 -32.47
N ARG A 48 26.15 -4.52 -33.38
CA ARG A 48 25.67 -4.41 -34.76
C ARG A 48 24.14 -4.38 -34.81
N ALA A 49 23.50 -5.27 -34.05
CA ALA A 49 22.05 -5.37 -33.94
C ALA A 49 21.40 -4.11 -33.36
N LEU A 50 22.13 -3.22 -32.67
CA LEU A 50 21.60 -1.93 -32.23
C LEU A 50 21.22 -1.02 -33.41
N PHE A 51 21.99 -1.06 -34.49
CA PHE A 51 21.83 -0.15 -35.63
C PHE A 51 21.18 -0.79 -36.85
N ALA A 52 21.36 -2.09 -37.05
CA ALA A 52 20.81 -2.80 -38.21
C ALA A 52 20.45 -4.25 -37.86
N VAL A 53 19.32 -4.71 -38.40
CA VAL A 53 18.90 -6.11 -38.32
C VAL A 53 19.53 -6.88 -39.47
N THR A 54 20.17 -8.01 -39.17
CA THR A 54 20.68 -8.92 -40.20
C THR A 54 19.51 -9.77 -40.72
N PRO A 55 19.15 -9.71 -42.02
CA PRO A 55 18.05 -10.50 -42.57
C PRO A 55 18.30 -12.00 -42.40
N GLY A 56 17.30 -12.74 -41.91
CA GLY A 56 17.37 -14.19 -41.72
C GLY A 56 18.04 -14.65 -40.41
N ASP A 57 18.60 -13.74 -39.60
CA ASP A 57 19.16 -14.07 -38.29
C ASP A 57 18.17 -13.77 -37.15
N THR A 58 17.64 -14.83 -36.54
CA THR A 58 16.71 -14.72 -35.41
C THR A 58 17.35 -14.10 -34.18
N ALA A 59 18.66 -14.29 -33.95
CA ALA A 59 19.37 -13.67 -32.84
C ALA A 59 19.47 -12.15 -33.04
N SER A 60 19.80 -11.71 -34.25
CA SER A 60 19.81 -10.29 -34.60
C SER A 60 18.43 -9.64 -34.42
N LEU A 61 17.34 -10.34 -34.76
CA LEU A 61 15.96 -9.87 -34.54
C LEU A 61 15.63 -9.71 -33.05
N VAL A 62 15.91 -10.72 -32.23
CA VAL A 62 15.68 -10.69 -30.78
C VAL A 62 16.49 -9.58 -30.12
N LEU A 63 17.76 -9.42 -30.51
CA LEU A 63 18.61 -8.36 -29.98
C LEU A 63 18.06 -6.96 -30.30
N HIS A 64 17.64 -6.73 -31.55
CA HIS A 64 17.17 -5.43 -32.00
C HIS A 64 15.77 -5.05 -31.47
N TYR A 65 14.82 -6.00 -31.48
CA TYR A 65 13.42 -5.71 -31.16
C TYR A 65 13.02 -6.05 -29.73
N ALA A 66 13.73 -6.95 -29.05
CA ALA A 66 13.40 -7.35 -27.68
C ALA A 66 14.45 -6.91 -26.65
N TRP A 67 15.73 -7.27 -26.84
CA TRP A 67 16.75 -7.09 -25.80
C TRP A 67 17.16 -5.62 -25.60
N TRP A 68 17.55 -4.91 -26.67
CA TRP A 68 17.93 -3.50 -26.57
C TRP A 68 16.78 -2.59 -26.11
N PRO A 69 15.57 -2.69 -26.69
CA PRO A 69 14.42 -1.93 -26.21
C PRO A 69 14.10 -2.20 -24.74
N ARG A 70 14.15 -3.47 -24.30
CA ARG A 70 13.94 -3.84 -22.90
C ARG A 70 14.98 -3.22 -21.96
N LEU A 71 16.27 -3.26 -22.32
CA LEU A 71 17.32 -2.62 -21.53
C LEU A 71 17.14 -1.10 -21.48
N ALA A 72 16.85 -0.47 -22.62
CA ALA A 72 16.57 0.95 -22.71
C ALA A 72 15.36 1.32 -21.82
N MET A 73 14.29 0.54 -21.87
CA MET A 73 13.11 0.73 -21.03
C MET A 73 13.40 0.57 -19.55
N ALA A 74 14.22 -0.41 -19.15
CA ALA A 74 14.62 -0.58 -17.76
C ALA A 74 15.39 0.66 -17.25
N LEU A 75 16.29 1.21 -18.07
CA LEU A 75 17.05 2.42 -17.73
C LEU A 75 16.13 3.65 -17.67
N LEU A 76 15.28 3.86 -18.67
CA LEU A 76 14.35 4.98 -18.76
C LEU A 76 13.33 4.95 -17.63
N ALA A 77 12.61 3.83 -17.46
CA ALA A 77 11.61 3.66 -16.41
C ALA A 77 12.22 3.79 -15.01
N GLY A 78 13.38 3.17 -14.78
CA GLY A 78 14.07 3.24 -13.49
C GLY A 78 14.51 4.66 -13.14
N GLY A 79 15.06 5.38 -14.12
CA GLY A 79 15.43 6.78 -13.97
C GLY A 79 14.23 7.69 -13.76
N GLY A 80 13.18 7.54 -14.56
CA GLY A 80 11.95 8.31 -14.45
C GLY A 80 11.25 8.16 -13.10
N LEU A 81 11.14 6.93 -12.58
CA LEU A 81 10.55 6.64 -11.27
C LEU A 81 11.40 7.19 -10.12
N ALA A 82 12.74 7.10 -10.23
CA ALA A 82 13.63 7.68 -9.23
C ALA A 82 13.59 9.21 -9.22
N LEU A 83 13.52 9.84 -10.40
CA LEU A 83 13.35 11.29 -10.54
C LEU A 83 12.03 11.75 -9.90
N ALA A 84 10.92 11.10 -10.24
CA ALA A 84 9.63 11.35 -9.62
C ALA A 84 9.67 11.14 -8.10
N GLY A 85 10.38 10.10 -7.64
CA GLY A 85 10.65 9.82 -6.23
C GLY A 85 11.34 10.97 -5.49
N VAL A 86 12.41 11.54 -6.06
CA VAL A 86 13.08 12.71 -5.46
C VAL A 86 12.13 13.90 -5.35
N LEU A 87 11.38 14.20 -6.41
CA LEU A 87 10.39 15.29 -6.41
C LEU A 87 9.33 15.07 -5.34
N MET A 88 8.76 13.87 -5.26
CA MET A 88 7.69 13.54 -4.30
C MET A 88 8.17 13.67 -2.85
N GLN A 89 9.37 13.18 -2.56
CA GLN A 89 9.96 13.26 -1.22
C GLN A 89 10.33 14.69 -0.83
N GLN A 90 10.78 15.50 -1.79
CA GLN A 90 11.07 16.92 -1.57
C GLN A 90 9.79 17.70 -1.25
N VAL A 91 8.74 17.51 -2.06
CA VAL A 91 7.49 18.25 -1.89
C VAL A 91 6.74 17.85 -0.63
N LEU A 92 6.69 16.54 -0.36
CA LEU A 92 5.98 16.01 0.80
C LEU A 92 6.78 16.06 2.10
N ARG A 93 8.06 16.48 2.05
CA ARG A 93 8.99 16.47 3.19
C ARG A 93 9.05 15.12 3.89
N ASN A 94 8.93 14.05 3.10
CA ASN A 94 8.86 12.70 3.61
C ASN A 94 9.79 11.82 2.78
N PRO A 95 10.89 11.30 3.37
CA PRO A 95 11.83 10.44 2.64
C PRO A 95 11.20 9.12 2.16
N LEU A 96 10.01 8.78 2.64
CA LEU A 96 9.30 7.55 2.30
C LEU A 96 8.11 7.78 1.38
N ALA A 97 7.92 9.02 0.92
CA ALA A 97 7.00 9.28 -0.18
C ALA A 97 7.48 8.54 -1.44
N ALA A 98 6.54 7.87 -2.09
CA ALA A 98 6.75 7.22 -3.38
C ALA A 98 5.58 7.56 -4.31
N PRO A 99 5.79 7.61 -5.63
CA PRO A 99 4.71 7.95 -6.55
C PRO A 99 3.51 6.99 -6.52
N THR A 100 3.76 5.72 -6.22
CA THR A 100 2.72 4.69 -6.11
C THR A 100 1.78 4.90 -4.92
N THR A 101 2.12 5.74 -3.93
CA THR A 101 1.27 5.96 -2.75
C THR A 101 0.15 6.98 -2.95
N LEU A 102 0.08 7.65 -4.11
CA LEU A 102 -0.90 8.71 -4.38
C LEU A 102 -2.04 8.28 -5.33
N GLY A 103 -2.22 6.98 -5.57
CA GLY A 103 -3.37 6.45 -6.33
C GLY A 103 -3.25 6.50 -7.85
N VAL A 104 -2.15 7.04 -8.41
CA VAL A 104 -1.90 7.07 -9.87
C VAL A 104 -1.91 5.67 -10.47
N ALA A 105 -1.25 4.72 -9.81
CA ALA A 105 -1.18 3.32 -10.26
C ALA A 105 -2.57 2.66 -10.28
N SER A 106 -3.35 2.80 -9.19
CA SER A 106 -4.72 2.30 -9.13
C SER A 106 -5.62 2.95 -10.19
N GLY A 107 -5.46 4.26 -10.44
CA GLY A 107 -6.22 4.99 -11.47
C GLY A 107 -5.93 4.47 -12.88
N ALA A 108 -4.66 4.28 -13.22
CA ALA A 108 -4.26 3.70 -14.49
C ALA A 108 -4.79 2.27 -14.67
N ASN A 109 -4.67 1.44 -13.63
CA ASN A 109 -5.15 0.06 -13.65
C ASN A 109 -6.67 -0.01 -13.82
N LEU A 110 -7.44 0.78 -13.05
CA LEU A 110 -8.89 0.83 -13.18
C LEU A 110 -9.32 1.30 -14.57
N ALA A 111 -8.66 2.31 -15.13
CA ALA A 111 -8.98 2.82 -16.47
C ALA A 111 -8.71 1.79 -17.56
N LEU A 112 -7.60 1.04 -17.48
CA LEU A 112 -7.33 -0.05 -18.41
C LEU A 112 -8.36 -1.17 -18.26
N MET A 113 -8.69 -1.58 -17.03
CA MET A 113 -9.71 -2.60 -16.80
C MET A 113 -11.06 -2.16 -17.37
N ALA A 114 -11.50 -0.94 -17.07
CA ALA A 114 -12.76 -0.41 -17.57
C ALA A 114 -12.76 -0.26 -19.10
N ALA A 115 -11.66 0.21 -19.71
CA ALA A 115 -11.56 0.32 -21.16
C ALA A 115 -11.56 -1.04 -21.84
N SER A 116 -10.84 -2.03 -21.31
CA SER A 116 -10.84 -3.39 -21.86
C SER A 116 -12.23 -4.02 -21.90
N LEU A 117 -13.03 -3.81 -20.84
CA LEU A 117 -14.37 -4.39 -20.74
C LEU A 117 -15.43 -3.59 -21.50
N MET A 118 -15.41 -2.27 -21.34
CA MET A 118 -16.55 -1.42 -21.73
C MET A 118 -16.32 -0.63 -23.01
N ALA A 119 -15.06 -0.36 -23.38
CA ALA A 119 -14.71 0.50 -24.51
C ALA A 119 -13.37 0.08 -25.16
N PRO A 120 -13.25 -1.16 -25.66
CA PRO A 120 -11.98 -1.69 -26.18
C PRO A 120 -11.43 -0.87 -27.36
N GLY A 121 -12.29 -0.17 -28.10
CA GLY A 121 -11.88 0.76 -29.16
C GLY A 121 -10.94 1.87 -28.70
N LEU A 122 -10.97 2.28 -27.43
CA LEU A 122 -10.03 3.25 -26.87
C LEU A 122 -8.60 2.72 -26.81
N LEU A 123 -8.42 1.40 -26.73
CA LEU A 123 -7.09 0.78 -26.69
C LEU A 123 -6.38 0.84 -28.05
N VAL A 124 -7.13 1.01 -29.15
CA VAL A 124 -6.58 1.23 -30.49
C VAL A 124 -5.86 2.58 -30.59
N LEU A 125 -6.33 3.59 -29.85
CA LEU A 125 -5.66 4.89 -29.75
C LEU A 125 -4.33 4.82 -28.99
N GLY A 126 -4.08 3.70 -28.28
CA GLY A 126 -2.90 3.45 -27.46
C GLY A 126 -3.29 3.18 -26.00
N ARG A 127 -2.89 2.00 -25.51
CA ARG A 127 -3.06 1.59 -24.10
C ARG A 127 -2.46 2.59 -23.13
N GLU A 128 -1.36 3.20 -23.52
CA GLU A 128 -0.60 4.14 -22.72
C GLU A 128 -1.38 5.43 -22.44
N TRP A 129 -2.20 5.90 -23.39
CA TRP A 129 -3.02 7.08 -23.20
C TRP A 129 -4.18 6.83 -22.24
N VAL A 130 -4.81 5.65 -22.32
CA VAL A 130 -5.87 5.23 -21.39
C VAL A 130 -5.32 5.14 -19.97
N ALA A 131 -4.17 4.48 -19.80
CA ALA A 131 -3.50 4.36 -18.51
C ALA A 131 -3.10 5.74 -17.95
N LEU A 132 -2.54 6.61 -18.79
CA LEU A 132 -2.13 7.97 -18.40
C LEU A 132 -3.34 8.83 -18.00
N ALA A 133 -4.45 8.75 -18.75
CA ALA A 133 -5.70 9.44 -18.41
C ALA A 133 -6.27 8.95 -17.07
N GLY A 134 -6.32 7.64 -16.84
CA GLY A 134 -6.77 7.06 -15.57
C GLY A 134 -5.93 7.51 -14.38
N GLY A 135 -4.61 7.47 -14.52
CA GLY A 135 -3.68 7.95 -13.48
C GLY A 135 -3.82 9.45 -13.21
N ALA A 136 -4.00 10.25 -14.27
CA ALA A 136 -4.22 11.69 -14.15
C ALA A 136 -5.55 12.03 -13.48
N LEU A 137 -6.64 11.30 -13.78
CA LEU A 137 -7.95 11.48 -13.14
C LEU A 137 -7.91 11.16 -11.65
N ALA A 138 -7.34 10.02 -11.26
CA ALA A 138 -7.20 9.64 -9.86
C ALA A 138 -6.40 10.70 -9.07
N MET A 139 -5.36 11.23 -9.68
CA MET A 139 -4.56 12.28 -9.07
C MET A 139 -5.26 13.65 -9.05
N GLY A 140 -5.98 14.01 -10.10
CA GLY A 140 -6.83 15.20 -10.13
C GLY A 140 -7.81 15.20 -8.96
N LEU A 141 -8.38 14.03 -8.62
CA LEU A 141 -9.20 13.86 -7.43
C LEU A 141 -8.43 14.10 -6.12
N VAL A 142 -7.22 13.54 -5.97
CA VAL A 142 -6.35 13.78 -4.80
C VAL A 142 -6.06 15.27 -4.63
N MET A 143 -5.72 15.94 -5.72
CA MET A 143 -5.41 17.37 -5.73
C MET A 143 -6.63 18.22 -5.41
N ALA A 144 -7.81 17.86 -5.95
CA ALA A 144 -9.06 18.53 -5.64
C ALA A 144 -9.42 18.43 -4.16
N LEU A 145 -9.23 17.25 -3.55
CA LEU A 145 -9.47 17.01 -2.13
C LEU A 145 -8.48 17.79 -1.24
N ALA A 146 -7.22 17.91 -1.64
CA ALA A 146 -6.20 18.62 -0.87
C ALA A 146 -6.14 20.14 -1.16
N TRP A 147 -6.90 20.64 -2.14
CA TRP A 147 -6.81 22.02 -2.65
C TRP A 147 -7.08 23.08 -1.59
N ARG A 148 -8.15 22.89 -0.79
CA ARG A 148 -8.57 23.82 0.28
C ARG A 148 -7.49 24.00 1.36
N ARG A 149 -6.65 22.98 1.54
CA ARG A 149 -5.55 22.97 2.52
C ARG A 149 -4.19 23.30 1.89
N ARG A 150 -4.18 24.06 0.78
CA ARG A 150 -2.96 24.50 0.08
C ARG A 150 -2.00 23.34 -0.24
N LEU A 151 -2.57 22.17 -0.56
CA LEU A 151 -1.84 20.93 -0.84
C LEU A 151 -0.85 20.56 0.28
N ALA A 152 -1.24 20.76 1.55
CA ALA A 152 -0.42 20.36 2.69
C ALA A 152 -0.01 18.87 2.59
N PRO A 153 1.27 18.51 2.79
CA PRO A 153 1.78 17.15 2.55
C PRO A 153 0.97 16.04 3.21
N LEU A 154 0.59 16.23 4.48
CA LEU A 154 -0.21 15.26 5.23
C LEU A 154 -1.58 15.03 4.57
N VAL A 155 -2.24 16.10 4.12
CA VAL A 155 -3.56 16.02 3.48
C VAL A 155 -3.45 15.35 2.12
N VAL A 156 -2.40 15.64 1.34
CA VAL A 156 -2.14 15.01 0.04
C VAL A 156 -1.91 13.51 0.21
N VAL A 157 -1.09 13.09 1.18
CA VAL A 157 -0.84 11.66 1.45
C VAL A 157 -2.12 10.95 1.89
N LEU A 158 -2.92 11.56 2.76
CA LEU A 158 -4.19 10.96 3.22
C LEU A 158 -5.21 10.87 2.09
N ALA A 159 -5.36 11.93 1.29
CA ALA A 159 -6.25 11.90 0.12
C ALA A 159 -5.78 10.85 -0.90
N GLY A 160 -4.46 10.78 -1.15
CA GLY A 160 -3.84 9.77 -2.00
C GLY A 160 -4.13 8.33 -1.55
N LEU A 161 -3.96 8.05 -0.25
CA LEU A 161 -4.26 6.75 0.34
C LEU A 161 -5.73 6.37 0.15
N VAL A 162 -6.65 7.29 0.45
CA VAL A 162 -8.09 7.07 0.32
C VAL A 162 -8.49 6.79 -1.14
N VAL A 163 -7.99 7.61 -2.09
CA VAL A 163 -8.27 7.42 -3.51
C VAL A 163 -7.66 6.11 -4.02
N ASN A 164 -6.40 5.81 -3.67
CA ASN A 164 -5.70 4.59 -4.07
C ASN A 164 -6.50 3.34 -3.71
N LEU A 165 -7.00 3.31 -2.48
CA LEU A 165 -7.76 2.19 -1.94
C LEU A 165 -9.18 2.11 -2.48
N TYR A 166 -9.87 3.25 -2.65
CA TYR A 166 -11.21 3.28 -3.23
C TYR A 166 -11.21 2.83 -4.70
N VAL A 167 -10.29 3.37 -5.50
CA VAL A 167 -10.09 2.99 -6.90
C VAL A 167 -9.60 1.53 -6.99
N GLY A 168 -8.73 1.10 -6.07
CA GLY A 168 -8.28 -0.29 -5.97
C GLY A 168 -9.42 -1.27 -5.66
N ALA A 169 -10.36 -0.88 -4.79
CA ALA A 169 -11.56 -1.68 -4.51
C ALA A 169 -12.43 -1.84 -5.76
N LEU A 170 -12.64 -0.77 -6.53
CA LEU A 170 -13.36 -0.84 -7.83
C LEU A 170 -12.64 -1.75 -8.83
N ALA A 171 -11.31 -1.64 -8.93
CA ALA A 171 -10.51 -2.49 -9.80
C ALA A 171 -10.61 -3.97 -9.40
N LEU A 172 -10.65 -4.27 -8.09
CA LEU A 172 -10.86 -5.63 -7.58
C LEU A 172 -12.25 -6.17 -7.89
N VAL A 173 -13.30 -5.34 -7.90
CA VAL A 173 -14.65 -5.77 -8.35
C VAL A 173 -14.58 -6.21 -9.80
N LEU A 174 -14.06 -5.37 -10.70
CA LEU A 174 -13.96 -5.71 -12.12
C LEU A 174 -13.15 -6.99 -12.32
N LEU A 175 -12.00 -7.09 -11.65
CA LEU A 175 -11.14 -8.25 -11.70
C LEU A 175 -11.84 -9.52 -11.22
N LEU A 176 -12.60 -9.47 -10.12
CA LEU A 176 -13.25 -10.65 -9.55
C LEU A 176 -14.28 -11.26 -10.50
N PHE A 177 -15.04 -10.43 -11.21
CA PHE A 177 -16.12 -10.87 -12.11
C PHE A 177 -15.65 -11.14 -13.55
N HIS A 178 -14.58 -10.49 -14.02
CA HIS A 178 -14.10 -10.61 -15.41
C HIS A 178 -12.65 -11.11 -15.46
N GLN A 179 -12.35 -12.17 -14.70
CA GLN A 179 -10.97 -12.65 -14.53
C GLN A 179 -10.31 -13.08 -15.83
N GLU A 180 -11.04 -13.78 -16.70
CA GLU A 180 -10.50 -14.31 -17.96
C GLU A 180 -10.10 -13.17 -18.91
N GLU A 181 -10.97 -12.17 -19.02
CA GLU A 181 -10.77 -10.98 -19.86
C GLU A 181 -9.65 -10.08 -19.32
N LEU A 182 -9.49 -10.00 -17.98
CA LEU A 182 -8.54 -9.11 -17.33
C LEU A 182 -7.22 -9.81 -16.94
N LYS A 183 -7.02 -11.09 -17.26
CA LYS A 183 -5.81 -11.85 -16.91
C LYS A 183 -4.53 -11.19 -17.44
N GLY A 184 -4.56 -10.65 -18.67
CA GLY A 184 -3.43 -9.93 -19.25
C GLY A 184 -3.03 -8.67 -18.45
N LEU A 185 -4.01 -8.00 -17.84
CA LEU A 185 -3.76 -6.84 -16.99
C LEU A 185 -3.16 -7.18 -15.64
N LEU A 186 -3.20 -8.45 -15.19
CA LEU A 186 -2.46 -8.89 -14.00
C LEU A 186 -0.95 -8.90 -14.26
N ILE A 187 -0.53 -9.36 -15.44
CA ILE A 187 0.88 -9.35 -15.85
C ILE A 187 1.37 -7.91 -16.03
N TRP A 188 0.56 -7.07 -16.68
CA TRP A 188 0.85 -5.64 -16.80
C TRP A 188 0.90 -4.95 -15.42
N GLY A 189 -0.07 -5.22 -14.55
CA GLY A 189 -0.14 -4.66 -13.20
C GLY A 189 1.00 -5.10 -12.29
N ALA A 190 1.69 -6.20 -12.60
CA ALA A 190 2.90 -6.66 -11.93
C ALA A 190 4.19 -5.99 -12.45
N GLY A 191 4.11 -5.14 -13.49
CA GLY A 191 5.21 -4.40 -14.07
C GLY A 191 6.09 -5.26 -14.98
N ALA A 192 5.75 -5.31 -16.27
CA ALA A 192 6.45 -6.10 -17.27
C ALA A 192 7.34 -5.20 -18.16
N LEU A 193 8.64 -5.52 -18.21
CA LEU A 193 9.62 -4.84 -19.06
C LEU A 193 9.82 -5.53 -20.42
N ALA A 194 9.03 -6.56 -20.73
CA ALA A 194 9.08 -7.18 -22.04
C ALA A 194 8.63 -6.17 -23.11
N GLN A 195 9.37 -6.11 -24.22
CA GLN A 195 9.15 -5.17 -25.32
C GLN A 195 9.20 -5.93 -26.64
N ASP A 196 8.42 -5.46 -27.61
CA ASP A 196 8.33 -5.96 -28.98
C ASP A 196 8.90 -4.97 -30.02
N GLY A 197 9.43 -3.83 -29.57
CA GLY A 197 10.16 -2.88 -30.40
C GLY A 197 10.54 -1.58 -29.67
N TRP A 198 11.00 -0.60 -30.44
CA TRP A 198 11.46 0.70 -29.91
C TRP A 198 10.35 1.72 -29.65
N GLY A 199 9.11 1.45 -30.06
CA GLY A 199 8.00 2.42 -29.99
C GLY A 199 7.75 2.96 -28.59
N ASP A 200 7.66 2.06 -27.61
CA ASP A 200 7.48 2.36 -26.19
C ASP A 200 8.65 3.19 -25.60
N ALA A 201 9.89 2.86 -25.98
CA ALA A 201 11.08 3.61 -25.59
C ALA A 201 11.13 5.01 -26.22
N ALA A 202 10.77 5.11 -27.51
CA ALA A 202 10.67 6.38 -28.24
C ALA A 202 9.52 7.26 -27.70
N PHE A 203 8.45 6.66 -27.19
CA PHE A 203 7.39 7.37 -26.48
C PHE A 203 7.88 7.90 -25.12
N LEU A 204 8.59 7.08 -24.34
CA LEU A 204 8.94 7.42 -22.97
C LEU A 204 10.12 8.40 -22.88
N ALA A 205 11.16 8.22 -23.70
CA ALA A 205 12.39 9.01 -23.66
C ALA A 205 12.20 10.55 -23.71
N PRO A 206 11.47 11.13 -24.68
CA PRO A 206 11.29 12.58 -24.74
C PRO A 206 10.49 13.13 -23.55
N ARG A 207 9.52 12.37 -23.04
CA ARG A 207 8.70 12.77 -21.87
C ARG A 207 9.54 12.81 -20.60
N LEU A 208 10.42 11.83 -20.40
CA LEU A 208 11.35 11.82 -19.26
C LEU A 208 12.42 12.90 -19.38
N ALA A 209 12.93 13.16 -20.58
CA ALA A 209 13.87 14.24 -20.83
C ALA A 209 13.24 15.61 -20.50
N LEU A 210 12.03 15.87 -21.00
CA LEU A 210 11.27 17.09 -20.67
C LEU A 210 11.01 17.19 -19.16
N GLY A 211 10.66 16.08 -18.50
CA GLY A 211 10.43 16.10 -17.08
C GLY A 211 11.69 16.32 -16.24
N LEU A 212 12.85 15.83 -16.69
CA LEU A 212 14.14 16.14 -16.08
C LEU A 212 14.48 17.63 -16.26
N LEU A 213 14.32 18.18 -17.46
CA LEU A 213 14.55 19.61 -17.72
C LEU A 213 13.63 20.50 -16.85
N ALA A 214 12.35 20.14 -16.75
CA ALA A 214 11.40 20.83 -15.87
C ALA A 214 11.80 20.71 -14.39
N ALA A 215 12.27 19.54 -13.93
CA ALA A 215 12.76 19.36 -12.56
C ALA A 215 14.00 20.22 -12.29
N LEU A 216 14.91 20.34 -13.26
CA LEU A 216 16.08 21.21 -13.20
C LEU A 216 15.68 22.69 -13.18
N ALA A 217 14.68 23.11 -13.94
CA ALA A 217 14.15 24.47 -13.90
C ALA A 217 13.51 24.81 -12.54
N LEU A 218 12.83 23.85 -11.91
CA LEU A 218 12.21 23.99 -10.60
C LEU A 218 13.19 23.85 -9.42
N LEU A 219 14.48 23.61 -9.67
CA LEU A 219 15.48 23.36 -8.61
C LEU A 219 15.53 24.45 -7.54
N ARG A 220 15.55 25.73 -7.94
CA ARG A 220 15.67 26.84 -6.99
C ARG A 220 14.40 26.95 -6.12
N PRO A 221 13.18 27.01 -6.68
CA PRO A 221 11.95 26.97 -5.89
C PRO A 221 11.85 25.75 -4.98
N LEU A 222 12.23 24.55 -5.45
CA LEU A 222 12.13 23.31 -4.68
C LEU A 222 13.04 23.27 -3.44
N ARG A 223 14.16 24.00 -3.44
CA ARG A 223 15.02 24.14 -2.25
C ARG A 223 14.32 24.93 -1.14
N LEU A 224 13.45 25.87 -1.50
CA LEU A 224 12.69 26.67 -0.53
C LEU A 224 11.66 25.82 0.21
N LEU A 225 11.27 24.67 -0.33
CA LEU A 225 10.44 23.70 0.39
C LEU A 225 11.18 23.00 1.52
N GLU A 226 12.50 23.14 1.69
CA GLU A 226 13.20 22.63 2.88
C GLU A 226 12.97 23.50 4.12
N LEU A 227 12.64 24.78 3.92
CA LEU A 227 12.26 25.72 4.98
C LEU A 227 10.83 25.45 5.45
N ASP A 228 10.46 25.92 6.63
CA ASP A 228 9.08 25.86 7.10
C ASP A 228 8.13 26.70 6.22
N ASP A 229 6.83 26.40 6.28
CA ASP A 229 5.84 27.02 5.38
C ASP A 229 5.77 28.55 5.55
N ALA A 230 6.00 29.07 6.75
CA ALA A 230 5.99 30.52 7.00
C ALA A 230 7.21 31.19 6.36
N SER A 231 8.42 30.65 6.58
CA SER A 231 9.65 31.16 5.96
C SER A 231 9.64 31.08 4.43
N ALA A 232 9.09 30.00 3.86
CA ALA A 232 8.97 29.88 2.42
C ALA A 232 7.98 30.91 1.82
N THR A 233 6.91 31.22 2.55
CA THR A 233 5.92 32.22 2.14
C THR A 233 6.46 33.64 2.27
N SER A 234 7.24 33.95 3.31
CA SER A 234 7.88 35.27 3.47
C SER A 234 8.94 35.57 2.42
N LEU A 235 9.55 34.54 1.83
CA LEU A 235 10.44 34.64 0.67
C LEU A 235 9.70 34.82 -0.68
N GLY A 236 8.38 35.02 -0.66
CA GLY A 236 7.56 35.35 -1.83
C GLY A 236 7.10 34.17 -2.69
N VAL A 237 7.32 32.92 -2.24
CA VAL A 237 6.89 31.74 -3.00
C VAL A 237 5.46 31.35 -2.67
N SER A 238 4.64 31.17 -3.71
CA SER A 238 3.32 30.58 -3.55
C SER A 238 3.41 29.06 -3.37
N LEU A 239 3.40 28.59 -2.12
CA LEU A 239 3.50 27.17 -1.76
C LEU A 239 2.49 26.29 -2.52
N LYS A 240 1.28 26.79 -2.71
CA LYS A 240 0.22 26.07 -3.45
C LYS A 240 0.64 25.76 -4.89
N HIS A 241 1.10 26.76 -5.65
CA HIS A 241 1.47 26.55 -7.05
C HIS A 241 2.78 25.80 -7.19
N LEU A 242 3.73 26.00 -6.26
CA LEU A 242 4.96 25.22 -6.27
C LEU A 242 4.71 23.74 -5.99
N ARG A 243 3.90 23.42 -4.97
CA ARG A 243 3.49 22.04 -4.68
C ARG A 243 2.70 21.45 -5.85
N LEU A 244 1.79 22.23 -6.44
CA LEU A 244 1.03 21.84 -7.63
C LEU A 244 1.96 21.48 -8.80
N ALA A 245 2.90 22.35 -9.15
CA ALA A 245 3.82 22.13 -10.25
C ALA A 245 4.73 20.93 -10.00
N ALA A 246 5.29 20.82 -8.80
CA ALA A 246 6.23 19.75 -8.47
C ALA A 246 5.55 18.38 -8.31
N LEU A 247 4.37 18.33 -7.67
CA LEU A 247 3.55 17.12 -7.68
C LEU A 247 3.16 16.80 -9.11
N GLY A 248 2.60 17.76 -9.86
CA GLY A 248 2.15 17.59 -11.25
C GLY A 248 3.23 17.00 -12.14
N LEU A 249 4.47 17.48 -12.00
CA LEU A 249 5.63 16.93 -12.70
C LEU A 249 5.96 15.50 -12.27
N ALA A 250 6.00 15.21 -10.97
CA ALA A 250 6.27 13.87 -10.46
C ALA A 250 5.18 12.86 -10.91
N ILE A 251 3.93 13.32 -10.98
CA ILE A 251 2.77 12.58 -11.48
C ILE A 251 2.94 12.31 -12.97
N PHE A 252 3.24 13.33 -13.77
CA PHE A 252 3.44 13.19 -15.22
C PHE A 252 4.54 12.16 -15.53
N LEU A 253 5.68 12.25 -14.84
CA LEU A 253 6.78 11.29 -14.97
C LEU A 253 6.33 9.87 -14.62
N THR A 254 5.62 9.71 -13.49
CA THR A 254 5.17 8.40 -13.01
C THR A 254 4.09 7.80 -13.90
N ALA A 255 3.09 8.57 -14.31
CA ALA A 255 2.04 8.14 -15.20
C ALA A 255 2.60 7.74 -16.57
N SER A 256 3.57 8.50 -17.10
CA SER A 256 4.26 8.14 -18.35
C SER A 256 4.97 6.79 -18.24
N VAL A 257 5.69 6.53 -17.16
CA VAL A 257 6.35 5.23 -16.95
C VAL A 257 5.34 4.10 -16.76
N ILE A 258 4.35 4.29 -15.87
CA ILE A 258 3.35 3.26 -15.55
C ILE A 258 2.52 2.90 -16.78
N SER A 259 2.21 3.88 -17.63
CA SER A 259 1.40 3.66 -18.83
C SER A 259 2.00 2.65 -19.81
N VAL A 260 3.32 2.51 -19.81
CA VAL A 260 4.06 1.64 -20.74
C VAL A 260 4.49 0.34 -20.05
N VAL A 261 5.15 0.46 -18.89
CA VAL A 261 5.80 -0.68 -18.20
C VAL A 261 4.88 -1.34 -17.17
N GLY A 262 3.78 -0.69 -16.79
CA GLY A 262 2.95 -1.10 -15.67
C GLY A 262 3.53 -0.67 -14.31
N ILE A 263 3.07 -1.32 -13.24
CA ILE A 263 3.38 -0.86 -11.88
C ILE A 263 4.75 -1.41 -11.45
N VAL A 264 5.75 -0.53 -11.40
CA VAL A 264 7.08 -0.84 -10.87
C VAL A 264 7.23 -0.22 -9.48
N GLY A 265 7.40 -1.07 -8.47
CA GLY A 265 7.51 -0.67 -7.07
C GLY A 265 8.91 -0.27 -6.65
N PHE A 266 9.01 0.42 -5.52
CA PHE A 266 10.23 0.69 -4.74
C PHE A 266 11.37 1.49 -5.38
N ILE A 267 11.55 1.55 -6.71
CA ILE A 267 12.66 2.30 -7.33
C ILE A 267 12.62 3.78 -6.93
N GLY A 268 11.44 4.40 -7.00
CA GLY A 268 11.21 5.79 -6.58
C GLY A 268 11.41 6.06 -5.08
N LEU A 269 11.42 5.02 -4.26
CA LEU A 269 11.70 5.14 -2.83
C LEU A 269 13.18 4.83 -2.53
N ALA A 270 13.69 3.72 -3.04
CA ALA A 270 15.01 3.19 -2.77
C ALA A 270 16.12 4.11 -3.27
N ALA A 271 16.11 4.49 -4.55
CA ALA A 271 17.21 5.23 -5.16
C ALA A 271 17.46 6.59 -4.48
N PRO A 272 16.46 7.46 -4.25
CA PRO A 272 16.69 8.73 -3.55
C PRO A 272 17.23 8.57 -2.12
N ASN A 273 16.79 7.53 -1.41
CA ASN A 273 17.22 7.27 -0.05
C ASN A 273 18.64 6.72 0.04
N LEU A 274 19.00 5.80 -0.87
CA LEU A 274 20.36 5.29 -0.97
C LEU A 274 21.34 6.42 -1.30
N VAL A 275 20.98 7.31 -2.24
CA VAL A 275 21.78 8.51 -2.56
C VAL A 275 21.93 9.44 -1.34
N ARG A 276 20.88 9.62 -0.54
CA ARG A 276 20.98 10.38 0.72
C ARG A 276 21.90 9.72 1.74
N LEU A 277 21.82 8.41 1.92
CA LEU A 277 22.69 7.67 2.82
C LEU A 277 24.16 7.69 2.38
N ALA A 278 24.40 7.69 1.08
CA ALA A 278 25.73 7.83 0.50
C ALA A 278 26.35 9.23 0.68
N GLY A 279 25.61 10.17 1.31
CA GLY A 279 26.12 11.48 1.71
C GLY A 279 25.82 12.61 0.72
N VAL A 280 25.02 12.39 -0.33
CA VAL A 280 24.65 13.43 -1.30
C VAL A 280 23.60 14.37 -0.70
N ARG A 281 24.04 15.58 -0.33
CA ARG A 281 23.20 16.58 0.35
C ARG A 281 22.49 17.54 -0.61
N GLY A 282 23.14 17.99 -1.68
CA GLY A 282 22.58 18.98 -2.61
C GLY A 282 21.43 18.41 -3.44
N LEU A 283 20.33 19.17 -3.58
CA LEU A 283 19.14 18.73 -4.33
C LEU A 283 19.44 18.40 -5.81
N ALA A 284 20.28 19.20 -6.48
CA ALA A 284 20.65 18.96 -7.88
C ALA A 284 21.45 17.65 -8.05
N ALA A 285 22.48 17.46 -7.22
CA ALA A 285 23.23 16.21 -7.20
C ALA A 285 22.34 15.02 -6.83
N ARG A 286 21.37 15.21 -5.93
CA ARG A 286 20.40 14.17 -5.55
C ARG A 286 19.48 13.80 -6.71
N LEU A 287 18.96 14.78 -7.46
CA LEU A 287 18.13 14.52 -8.65
C LEU A 287 18.89 13.66 -9.66
N LEU A 288 20.10 14.07 -10.04
CA LEU A 288 20.89 13.34 -11.04
C LEU A 288 21.35 11.97 -10.55
N ALA A 289 21.96 11.90 -9.36
CA ALA A 289 22.47 10.65 -8.82
C ALA A 289 21.35 9.64 -8.52
N ALA A 290 20.19 10.08 -8.03
CA ALA A 290 19.06 9.19 -7.81
C ALA A 290 18.46 8.70 -9.13
N THR A 291 18.36 9.56 -10.14
CA THR A 291 17.91 9.18 -11.50
C THR A 291 18.82 8.10 -12.07
N LEU A 292 20.14 8.29 -12.02
CA LEU A 292 21.11 7.29 -12.49
C LEU A 292 21.04 5.99 -11.66
N LEU A 293 20.98 6.10 -10.33
CA LEU A 293 20.88 4.93 -9.46
C LEU A 293 19.59 4.15 -9.72
N GLY A 294 18.46 4.83 -9.94
CA GLY A 294 17.19 4.21 -10.27
C GLY A 294 17.21 3.43 -11.58
N ALA A 295 17.81 4.03 -12.62
CA ALA A 295 18.04 3.38 -13.91
C ALA A 295 18.85 2.10 -13.74
N LEU A 296 19.98 2.18 -13.02
CA LEU A 296 20.85 1.03 -12.76
C LEU A 296 20.17 -0.04 -11.91
N LEU A 297 19.41 0.34 -10.86
CA LEU A 297 18.71 -0.63 -10.00
C LEU A 297 17.66 -1.42 -10.79
N LEU A 298 16.87 -0.76 -11.63
CA LEU A 298 15.86 -1.46 -12.41
C LEU A 298 16.50 -2.33 -13.51
N ALA A 299 17.49 -1.81 -14.23
CA ALA A 299 18.20 -2.57 -15.27
C ALA A 299 18.96 -3.79 -14.72
N THR A 300 19.67 -3.63 -13.59
CA THR A 300 20.33 -4.77 -12.92
C THR A 300 19.33 -5.82 -12.48
N THR A 301 18.21 -5.42 -11.88
CA THR A 301 17.16 -6.37 -11.48
C THR A 301 16.58 -7.11 -12.67
N ASP A 302 16.31 -6.41 -13.78
CA ASP A 302 15.78 -7.02 -15.00
C ASP A 302 16.76 -8.05 -15.59
N LEU A 303 18.05 -7.70 -15.69
CA LEU A 303 19.08 -8.60 -16.22
C LEU A 303 19.32 -9.82 -15.33
N LEU A 304 19.24 -9.67 -14.01
CA LEU A 304 19.30 -10.79 -13.08
C LEU A 304 18.16 -11.78 -13.33
N LEU A 305 16.94 -11.28 -13.54
CA LEU A 305 15.77 -12.13 -13.83
C LEU A 305 15.88 -12.80 -15.20
N GLN A 306 16.37 -12.08 -16.21
CA GLN A 306 16.63 -12.67 -17.54
C GLN A 306 17.63 -13.84 -17.44
N GLY A 307 18.72 -13.67 -16.69
CA GLY A 307 19.70 -14.73 -16.46
C GLY A 307 19.15 -15.91 -15.65
N ALA A 308 18.19 -15.67 -14.76
CA ALA A 308 17.52 -16.71 -13.97
C ALA A 308 16.41 -17.46 -14.73
N GLY A 309 16.01 -16.99 -15.92
CA GLY A 309 14.93 -17.56 -16.74
C GLY A 309 15.01 -19.08 -16.97
N PRO A 310 16.18 -19.69 -17.24
CA PRO A 310 16.27 -21.15 -17.42
C PRO A 310 15.94 -21.95 -16.14
N TRP A 311 15.99 -21.32 -14.97
CA TRP A 311 15.82 -21.95 -13.66
C TRP A 311 14.43 -21.68 -13.08
N LEU A 312 13.69 -20.72 -13.64
CA LEU A 312 12.34 -20.35 -13.21
C LEU A 312 11.36 -20.52 -14.39
N PRO A 313 10.55 -21.60 -14.41
CA PRO A 313 9.63 -21.89 -15.51
C PRO A 313 8.48 -20.87 -15.64
N THR A 314 8.26 -20.03 -14.62
CA THR A 314 7.27 -18.95 -14.61
C THR A 314 7.92 -17.60 -14.92
N LEU A 315 7.35 -16.86 -15.87
CA LEU A 315 7.72 -15.48 -16.16
C LEU A 315 7.48 -14.61 -14.91
N ILE A 316 8.55 -14.22 -14.21
CA ILE A 316 8.46 -13.26 -13.12
C ILE A 316 8.51 -11.84 -13.69
N PRO A 317 7.46 -11.02 -13.48
CA PRO A 317 7.49 -9.63 -13.87
C PRO A 317 8.53 -8.85 -13.05
N THR A 318 9.36 -8.05 -13.74
CA THR A 318 10.46 -7.30 -13.10
C THR A 318 9.96 -6.27 -12.09
N GLY A 319 8.78 -5.68 -12.30
CA GLY A 319 8.17 -4.73 -11.36
C GLY A 319 7.84 -5.36 -10.01
N ALA A 320 7.29 -6.58 -10.01
CA ALA A 320 7.00 -7.32 -8.80
C ALA A 320 8.28 -7.81 -8.11
N ALA A 321 9.27 -8.28 -8.88
CA ALA A 321 10.57 -8.66 -8.34
C ALA A 321 11.32 -7.47 -7.70
N THR A 322 11.32 -6.30 -8.34
CA THR A 322 11.93 -5.09 -7.75
C THR A 322 11.22 -4.66 -6.48
N ALA A 323 9.89 -4.83 -6.39
CA ALA A 323 9.15 -4.59 -5.16
C ALA A 323 9.51 -5.60 -4.06
N ALA A 324 9.67 -6.88 -4.41
CA ALA A 324 10.08 -7.93 -3.48
C ALA A 324 11.51 -7.69 -2.94
N LEU A 325 12.44 -7.21 -3.78
CA LEU A 325 13.80 -6.83 -3.36
C LEU A 325 13.82 -5.51 -2.58
N GLY A 326 12.94 -4.57 -2.93
CA GLY A 326 12.87 -3.25 -2.33
C GLY A 326 12.38 -3.26 -0.88
N ALA A 327 11.50 -4.20 -0.51
CA ALA A 327 10.97 -4.27 0.85
C ALA A 327 12.05 -4.61 1.92
N PRO A 328 12.89 -5.66 1.78
CA PRO A 328 14.03 -5.89 2.67
C PRO A 328 14.99 -4.70 2.73
N LEU A 329 15.24 -4.05 1.58
CA LEU A 329 16.07 -2.85 1.53
C LEU A 329 15.47 -1.71 2.37
N LEU A 330 14.16 -1.50 2.30
CA LEU A 330 13.46 -0.48 3.08
C LEU A 330 13.49 -0.81 4.58
N LEU A 331 13.29 -2.08 4.95
CA LEU A 331 13.42 -2.55 6.33
C LEU A 331 14.82 -2.29 6.90
N TRP A 332 15.86 -2.47 6.10
CA TRP A 332 17.24 -2.15 6.44
C TRP A 332 17.51 -0.64 6.52
N LEU A 333 16.80 0.14 5.70
CA LEU A 333 16.94 1.59 5.59
C LEU A 333 16.29 2.33 6.77
N ILE A 334 15.10 1.92 7.23
CA ILE A 334 14.33 2.60 8.28
C ILE A 334 15.16 2.95 9.53
N PRO A 335 15.95 2.02 10.12
CA PRO A 335 16.77 2.33 11.30
C PRO A 335 17.85 3.40 11.06
N ARG A 336 18.24 3.61 9.80
CA ARG A 336 19.31 4.51 9.36
C ARG A 336 18.80 5.89 8.95
N LEU A 337 17.50 6.03 8.69
CA LEU A 337 16.87 7.31 8.38
C LEU A 337 16.60 8.10 9.67
N ARG A 338 16.99 9.38 9.66
CA ARG A 338 16.62 10.33 10.71
C ARG A 338 15.16 10.75 10.51
N LEU A 339 14.25 9.91 10.97
CA LEU A 339 12.82 10.19 10.93
C LEU A 339 12.44 11.06 12.14
N GLY A 340 12.13 12.33 11.88
CA GLY A 340 11.37 13.17 12.79
C GLY A 340 12.04 13.63 14.09
N ASP A 341 13.35 13.51 14.25
CA ASP A 341 14.02 13.94 15.50
C ASP A 341 13.95 15.48 15.75
N ASN A 342 13.50 16.28 14.76
CA ASN A 342 13.44 17.75 14.82
C ASN A 342 12.03 18.35 14.60
N ALA A 343 10.97 17.54 14.49
CA ALA A 343 9.62 18.11 14.39
C ALA A 343 9.13 18.47 15.80
N PRO A 344 8.74 19.73 16.07
CA PRO A 344 8.08 20.06 17.34
C PRO A 344 6.86 19.14 17.51
N PRO A 345 6.55 18.67 18.73
CA PRO A 345 5.37 17.86 18.96
C PRO A 345 4.17 18.64 18.40
N THR A 346 3.58 18.11 17.34
CA THR A 346 2.33 18.66 16.82
C THR A 346 1.35 18.58 17.98
N ALA A 347 0.78 19.71 18.37
CA ALA A 347 -0.18 19.75 19.47
C ALA A 347 -1.17 18.61 19.26
N ALA A 348 -1.33 17.76 20.27
CA ALA A 348 -2.29 16.65 20.20
C ALA A 348 -3.61 17.25 19.72
N PRO A 349 -4.24 16.69 18.66
CA PRO A 349 -5.49 17.23 18.16
C PRO A 349 -6.43 17.42 19.35
N GLY A 350 -6.91 18.64 19.53
CA GLY A 350 -7.73 18.99 20.70
C GLY A 350 -8.83 17.95 20.89
N LEU A 351 -9.11 17.58 22.15
CA LEU A 351 -10.19 16.67 22.49
C LEU A 351 -11.46 17.19 21.82
N GLY A 352 -11.96 16.47 20.83
CA GLY A 352 -13.20 16.81 20.15
C GLY A 352 -14.36 16.91 21.16
N PRO A 353 -15.47 17.58 20.79
CA PRO A 353 -16.60 17.75 21.68
C PRO A 353 -17.08 16.40 22.21
N ARG A 354 -17.17 16.28 23.54
CA ARG A 354 -17.64 15.06 24.21
C ARG A 354 -19.16 15.00 24.12
N HIS A 355 -19.71 13.86 23.71
CA HIS A 355 -21.15 13.66 23.76
C HIS A 355 -21.65 13.70 25.22
N PRO A 356 -22.75 14.40 25.53
CA PRO A 356 -23.24 14.56 26.90
C PRO A 356 -23.61 13.22 27.55
N ALA A 357 -24.13 12.26 26.76
CA ALA A 357 -24.55 10.94 27.24
C ALA A 357 -23.97 9.81 26.35
N PRO A 358 -22.68 9.46 26.48
CA PRO A 358 -22.05 8.46 25.61
C PRO A 358 -22.65 7.06 25.77
N ALA A 359 -23.18 6.72 26.95
CA ALA A 359 -23.84 5.44 27.20
C ALA A 359 -25.16 5.31 26.43
N ARG A 360 -25.99 6.37 26.38
CA ARG A 360 -27.24 6.38 25.60
C ARG A 360 -26.96 6.26 24.10
N LEU A 361 -25.91 6.94 23.63
CA LEU A 361 -25.47 6.84 22.24
C LEU A 361 -25.00 5.42 21.89
N ALA A 362 -24.23 4.78 22.77
CA ALA A 362 -23.85 3.37 22.61
C ALA A 362 -25.08 2.46 22.61
N GLY A 363 -26.08 2.71 23.47
CA GLY A 363 -27.36 2.00 23.43
C GLY A 363 -28.11 2.17 22.10
N GLY A 364 -28.13 3.37 21.55
CA GLY A 364 -28.70 3.64 20.22
C GLY A 364 -27.96 2.91 19.09
N LEU A 365 -26.62 2.87 19.14
CA LEU A 365 -25.81 2.09 18.18
C LEU A 365 -26.04 0.59 18.32
N ALA A 366 -26.21 0.08 19.55
CA ALA A 366 -26.53 -1.33 19.78
C ALA A 366 -27.92 -1.68 19.23
N LEU A 367 -28.92 -0.83 19.43
CA LEU A 367 -30.25 -1.00 18.84
C LEU A 367 -30.17 -0.98 17.30
N ALA A 368 -29.44 -0.03 16.73
CA ALA A 368 -29.24 0.04 15.28
C ALA A 368 -28.56 -1.22 14.72
N LEU A 369 -27.58 -1.78 15.45
CA LEU A 369 -26.94 -3.05 15.10
C LEU A 369 -27.93 -4.21 15.13
N VAL A 370 -28.78 -4.31 16.17
CA VAL A 370 -29.81 -5.36 16.24
C VAL A 370 -30.80 -5.25 15.08
N VAL A 371 -31.27 -4.04 14.77
CA VAL A 371 -32.14 -3.80 13.61
C VAL A 371 -31.44 -4.19 12.30
N ALA A 372 -30.19 -3.78 12.11
CA ALA A 372 -29.41 -4.13 10.94
C ALA A 372 -29.20 -5.65 10.80
N LEU A 373 -28.98 -6.37 11.91
CA LEU A 373 -28.87 -7.83 11.91
C LEU A 373 -30.19 -8.48 11.45
N VAL A 374 -31.34 -8.05 11.99
CA VAL A 374 -32.65 -8.58 11.59
C VAL A 374 -32.93 -8.32 10.11
N VAL A 375 -32.67 -7.10 9.63
CA VAL A 375 -32.82 -6.76 8.21
C VAL A 375 -31.86 -7.59 7.35
N ALA A 376 -30.59 -7.71 7.76
CA ALA A 376 -29.58 -8.43 6.98
C ALA A 376 -29.84 -9.95 6.89
N LEU A 377 -30.47 -10.53 7.90
CA LEU A 377 -30.91 -11.92 7.91
C LEU A 377 -32.16 -12.11 7.07
N CYS A 378 -33.20 -11.32 7.35
CA CYS A 378 -34.55 -11.64 6.92
C CYS A 378 -35.00 -10.86 5.67
N TRP A 379 -34.35 -9.77 5.27
CA TRP A 379 -34.77 -8.97 4.11
C TRP A 379 -33.77 -9.10 2.96
N GLY A 380 -34.24 -9.46 1.77
CA GLY A 380 -33.39 -9.51 0.57
C GLY A 380 -34.11 -9.95 -0.70
N GLN A 381 -33.36 -9.99 -1.80
CA GLN A 381 -33.84 -10.43 -3.10
C GLN A 381 -33.89 -11.97 -3.16
N GLY A 382 -34.95 -12.48 -3.78
CA GLY A 382 -35.05 -13.86 -4.26
C GLY A 382 -35.64 -13.89 -5.67
N ALA A 383 -36.00 -15.09 -6.16
CA ALA A 383 -36.46 -15.26 -7.55
C ALA A 383 -37.69 -14.40 -7.91
N GLN A 384 -38.53 -14.03 -6.94
CA GLN A 384 -39.74 -13.21 -7.13
C GLN A 384 -39.52 -11.73 -6.77
N GLY A 385 -38.28 -11.29 -6.58
CA GLY A 385 -37.93 -9.94 -6.15
C GLY A 385 -37.68 -9.82 -4.64
N TRP A 386 -37.94 -8.66 -4.08
CA TRP A 386 -37.68 -8.34 -2.66
C TRP A 386 -38.72 -8.97 -1.75
N GLN A 387 -38.26 -9.73 -0.75
CA GLN A 387 -39.15 -10.43 0.17
C GLN A 387 -38.52 -10.65 1.54
N TRP A 388 -39.38 -10.95 2.52
CA TRP A 388 -38.96 -11.43 3.83
C TRP A 388 -38.65 -12.93 3.76
N LEU A 389 -37.37 -13.26 3.86
CA LEU A 389 -36.80 -14.61 3.80
C LEU A 389 -36.58 -15.14 5.22
N THR A 390 -37.67 -15.58 5.87
CA THR A 390 -37.64 -16.11 7.25
C THR A 390 -37.48 -17.63 7.32
N ARG A 391 -37.41 -18.30 6.17
CA ARG A 391 -37.28 -19.75 6.09
C ARG A 391 -35.88 -20.20 6.56
N TRP A 392 -35.81 -21.32 7.29
CA TRP A 392 -34.57 -21.79 7.90
C TRP A 392 -33.49 -22.19 6.89
N ASP A 393 -33.89 -22.72 5.74
CA ASP A 393 -33.00 -23.04 4.60
C ASP A 393 -32.14 -21.84 4.18
N VAL A 394 -32.67 -20.62 4.27
CA VAL A 394 -31.93 -19.41 3.95
C VAL A 394 -31.13 -18.90 5.16
N LEU A 395 -31.71 -18.99 6.36
CA LEU A 395 -31.07 -18.51 7.60
C LEU A 395 -29.83 -19.31 7.97
N GLU A 396 -29.81 -20.62 7.70
CA GLU A 396 -28.68 -21.51 7.99
C GLU A 396 -27.39 -21.05 7.29
N TRP A 397 -27.49 -20.52 6.07
CA TRP A 397 -26.34 -19.97 5.33
C TRP A 397 -26.04 -18.51 5.68
N ARG A 398 -27.05 -17.71 6.08
CA ARG A 398 -26.87 -16.28 6.40
C ARG A 398 -26.32 -16.05 7.79
N LEU A 399 -26.71 -16.87 8.77
CA LEU A 399 -26.39 -16.64 10.18
C LEU A 399 -24.88 -16.76 10.47
N PRO A 400 -24.16 -17.83 10.04
CA PRO A 400 -22.72 -17.94 10.26
C PRO A 400 -21.95 -16.78 9.62
N ARG A 401 -22.31 -16.49 8.36
CA ARG A 401 -21.75 -15.39 7.57
C ARG A 401 -21.90 -14.04 8.27
N LEU A 402 -23.11 -13.71 8.74
CA LEU A 402 -23.39 -12.44 9.38
C LEU A 402 -22.74 -12.31 10.76
N ALA A 403 -22.68 -13.41 11.52
CA ALA A 403 -21.99 -13.47 12.80
C ALA A 403 -20.48 -13.23 12.62
N ALA A 404 -19.85 -13.87 11.63
CA ALA A 404 -18.45 -13.65 11.32
C ALA A 404 -18.16 -12.23 10.80
N ALA A 405 -19.06 -11.67 9.98
CA ALA A 405 -19.01 -10.29 9.55
C ALA A 405 -19.02 -9.33 10.76
N ALA A 406 -20.00 -9.47 11.66
CA ALA A 406 -20.09 -8.65 12.87
C ALA A 406 -18.86 -8.79 13.77
N ALA A 407 -18.44 -10.03 14.07
CA ALA A 407 -17.28 -10.34 14.91
C ALA A 407 -15.97 -9.78 14.34
N SER A 408 -15.75 -9.92 13.04
CA SER A 408 -14.57 -9.37 12.36
C SER A 408 -14.59 -7.84 12.34
N GLY A 409 -15.78 -7.25 12.18
CA GLY A 409 -15.98 -5.81 12.34
C GLY A 409 -15.57 -5.29 13.73
N VAL A 410 -15.95 -6.01 14.79
CA VAL A 410 -15.53 -5.72 16.17
C VAL A 410 -14.00 -5.81 16.30
N LEU A 411 -13.41 -6.94 15.89
CA LEU A 411 -11.97 -7.20 16.00
C LEU A 411 -11.15 -6.11 15.31
N LEU A 412 -11.49 -5.77 14.06
CA LEU A 412 -10.79 -4.73 13.29
C LEU A 412 -10.98 -3.33 13.88
N ALA A 413 -12.19 -2.99 14.33
CA ALA A 413 -12.45 -1.68 14.92
C ALA A 413 -11.74 -1.49 16.27
N LEU A 414 -11.62 -2.56 17.07
CA LEU A 414 -10.83 -2.55 18.29
C LEU A 414 -9.34 -2.42 17.98
N ALA A 415 -8.80 -3.22 17.05
CA ALA A 415 -7.42 -3.12 16.60
C ALA A 415 -7.08 -1.70 16.11
N GLY A 416 -7.98 -1.12 15.32
CA GLY A 416 -7.95 0.26 14.88
C GLY A 416 -7.94 1.28 16.01
N THR A 417 -8.83 1.13 16.99
CA THR A 417 -8.90 2.01 18.17
C THR A 417 -7.59 1.99 18.97
N LEU A 418 -7.05 0.79 19.23
CA LEU A 418 -5.79 0.61 19.93
C LEU A 418 -4.66 1.29 19.16
N LEU A 419 -4.56 1.06 17.85
CA LEU A 419 -3.48 1.60 17.04
C LEU A 419 -3.56 3.12 16.91
N GLN A 420 -4.74 3.69 16.66
CA GLN A 420 -4.92 5.14 16.53
C GLN A 420 -4.59 5.88 17.83
N ARG A 421 -4.88 5.29 19.00
CA ARG A 421 -4.50 5.86 20.29
C ARG A 421 -3.03 5.64 20.63
N LEU A 422 -2.49 4.46 20.35
CA LEU A 422 -1.07 4.15 20.52
C LEU A 422 -0.17 5.09 19.72
N THR A 423 -0.60 5.40 18.50
CA THR A 423 0.16 6.23 17.55
C THR A 423 -0.18 7.71 17.60
N ALA A 424 -1.22 8.10 18.35
CA ALA A 424 -1.82 9.44 18.29
C ALA A 424 -2.17 9.89 16.85
N ASN A 425 -2.41 8.93 15.95
CA ASN A 425 -2.70 9.19 14.56
C ASN A 425 -4.10 8.67 14.24
N PRO A 426 -5.09 9.54 13.95
CA PRO A 426 -6.46 9.11 13.67
C PRO A 426 -6.57 8.26 12.39
N MET A 427 -5.53 8.23 11.56
CA MET A 427 -5.48 7.50 10.28
C MET A 427 -4.64 6.23 10.36
N ALA A 428 -4.16 5.84 11.54
CA ALA A 428 -3.52 4.56 11.70
C ALA A 428 -4.53 3.42 11.50
N SER A 429 -4.15 2.41 10.72
CA SER A 429 -4.94 1.22 10.44
C SER A 429 -4.13 -0.04 10.75
N PRO A 430 -4.72 -1.09 11.34
CA PRO A 430 -4.03 -2.36 11.59
C PRO A 430 -3.47 -2.99 10.32
N GLU A 431 -4.12 -2.75 9.17
CA GLU A 431 -3.66 -3.21 7.85
C GLU A 431 -2.26 -2.68 7.51
N LEU A 432 -1.89 -1.49 8.00
CA LEU A 432 -0.59 -0.86 7.77
C LEU A 432 0.55 -1.45 8.61
N LEU A 433 0.27 -2.36 9.56
CA LEU A 433 1.31 -3.00 10.37
C LEU A 433 1.97 -4.19 9.67
N GLY A 434 1.50 -4.59 8.49
CA GLY A 434 2.05 -5.74 7.76
C GLY A 434 1.71 -7.10 8.38
N ILE A 435 0.87 -7.13 9.42
CA ILE A 435 0.43 -8.36 10.09
C ILE A 435 -0.49 -9.15 9.17
N SER A 436 -1.44 -8.47 8.53
CA SER A 436 -2.32 -9.05 7.52
C SER A 436 -1.55 -9.53 6.30
N GLY A 437 -0.54 -8.77 5.85
CA GLY A 437 0.37 -9.19 4.78
C GLY A 437 1.17 -10.45 5.13
N GLY A 438 1.70 -10.54 6.35
CA GLY A 438 2.39 -11.75 6.84
C GLY A 438 1.49 -12.98 6.90
N SER A 439 0.25 -12.83 7.38
CA SER A 439 -0.76 -13.89 7.34
C SER A 439 -1.05 -14.34 5.91
N ALA A 440 -1.25 -13.38 5.00
CA ALA A 440 -1.56 -13.63 3.60
C ALA A 440 -0.41 -14.34 2.87
N MET A 441 0.84 -13.94 3.11
CA MET A 441 2.03 -14.62 2.56
C MET A 441 2.13 -16.06 3.04
N ALA A 442 1.89 -16.33 4.33
CA ALA A 442 1.97 -17.68 4.86
C ALA A 442 0.83 -18.57 4.36
N LEU A 443 -0.37 -18.02 4.22
CA LEU A 443 -1.51 -18.71 3.62
C LEU A 443 -1.23 -19.08 2.16
N MET A 444 -0.69 -18.12 1.39
CA MET A 444 -0.26 -18.33 0.02
C MET A 444 0.82 -19.41 -0.07
N ALA A 445 1.84 -19.37 0.79
CA ALA A 445 2.86 -20.41 0.86
C ALA A 445 2.25 -21.78 1.18
N ALA A 446 1.29 -21.86 2.10
CA ALA A 446 0.60 -23.11 2.43
C ALA A 446 -0.20 -23.67 1.23
N ILE A 447 -0.93 -22.83 0.49
CA ILE A 447 -1.70 -23.21 -0.70
C ILE A 447 -0.80 -23.76 -1.82
N PHE A 448 0.42 -23.24 -1.94
CA PHE A 448 1.34 -23.64 -3.01
C PHE A 448 2.25 -24.82 -2.61
N LEU A 449 2.69 -24.88 -1.36
CA LEU A 449 3.67 -25.87 -0.89
C LEU A 449 3.03 -27.13 -0.29
N LEU A 450 1.83 -27.03 0.26
CA LEU A 450 1.15 -28.17 0.86
C LEU A 450 0.13 -28.76 -0.14
N PRO A 451 0.05 -30.10 -0.26
CA PRO A 451 -1.01 -30.74 -1.02
C PRO A 451 -2.33 -30.62 -0.25
N ALA A 452 -3.33 -29.96 -0.86
CA ALA A 452 -4.69 -29.82 -0.34
C ALA A 452 -4.77 -29.45 1.17
N PRO A 453 -4.23 -28.29 1.58
CA PRO A 453 -4.20 -27.92 2.99
C PRO A 453 -5.62 -27.76 3.54
N GLY A 454 -5.93 -28.49 4.62
CA GLY A 454 -7.20 -28.33 5.34
C GLY A 454 -7.29 -27.00 6.10
N ASN A 455 -8.50 -26.64 6.55
CA ASN A 455 -8.77 -25.37 7.23
C ASN A 455 -7.86 -25.11 8.44
N LEU A 456 -7.57 -26.12 9.25
CA LEU A 456 -6.66 -25.99 10.39
C LEU A 456 -5.22 -25.65 9.95
N ALA A 457 -4.74 -26.25 8.87
CA ALA A 457 -3.40 -25.94 8.34
C ALA A 457 -3.34 -24.51 7.82
N LEU A 458 -4.39 -24.05 7.14
CA LEU A 458 -4.52 -22.68 6.66
C LEU A 458 -4.59 -21.65 7.81
N VAL A 459 -5.39 -21.92 8.84
CA VAL A 459 -5.48 -21.10 10.06
C VAL A 459 -4.14 -21.05 10.80
N ALA A 460 -3.48 -22.20 10.96
CA ALA A 460 -2.17 -22.28 11.60
C ALA A 460 -1.11 -21.51 10.78
N ALA A 461 -1.07 -21.70 9.46
CA ALA A 461 -0.15 -21.01 8.57
C ALA A 461 -0.34 -19.48 8.64
N GLY A 462 -1.57 -18.99 8.50
CA GLY A 462 -1.83 -17.55 8.59
C GLY A 462 -1.52 -16.98 9.98
N THR A 463 -1.82 -17.72 11.06
CA THR A 463 -1.46 -17.31 12.43
C THR A 463 0.06 -17.24 12.61
N LEU A 464 0.80 -18.25 12.15
CA LEU A 464 2.27 -18.24 12.18
C LEU A 464 2.85 -17.11 11.33
N GLY A 465 2.28 -16.83 10.17
CA GLY A 465 2.65 -15.70 9.31
C GLY A 465 2.45 -14.34 9.99
N ALA A 466 1.31 -14.16 10.67
CA ALA A 466 1.02 -12.96 11.44
C ALA A 466 2.01 -12.77 12.60
N LEU A 467 2.31 -13.84 13.35
CA LEU A 467 3.28 -13.83 14.45
C LEU A 467 4.71 -13.56 13.95
N ALA A 468 5.10 -14.16 12.82
CA ALA A 468 6.39 -13.91 12.19
C ALA A 468 6.54 -12.45 11.75
N SER A 469 5.53 -11.88 11.09
CA SER A 469 5.49 -10.46 10.72
C SER A 469 5.62 -9.55 11.95
N LEU A 470 4.88 -9.84 13.02
CA LEU A 470 4.99 -9.10 14.28
C LEU A 470 6.40 -9.22 14.90
N ALA A 471 6.99 -10.41 14.89
CA ALA A 471 8.33 -10.64 15.42
C ALA A 471 9.38 -9.84 14.64
N VAL A 472 9.29 -9.78 13.31
CA VAL A 472 10.13 -8.92 12.46
C VAL A 472 9.92 -7.45 12.81
N LEU A 473 8.67 -7.01 12.91
CA LEU A 473 8.32 -5.62 13.22
C LEU A 473 8.87 -5.18 14.57
N VAL A 474 8.71 -5.99 15.62
CA VAL A 474 9.26 -5.72 16.96
C VAL A 474 10.78 -5.84 16.96
N GLY A 475 11.33 -6.85 16.29
CA GLY A 475 12.77 -7.14 16.23
C GLY A 475 13.59 -5.99 15.63
N ILE A 476 13.08 -5.35 14.59
CA ILE A 476 13.68 -4.18 13.93
C ILE A 476 13.52 -2.91 14.80
N ASN A 477 12.35 -2.73 15.43
CA ASN A 477 12.01 -1.47 16.10
C ASN A 477 12.34 -1.42 17.61
N ARG A 478 12.71 -2.56 18.24
CA ARG A 478 13.01 -2.63 19.68
C ARG A 478 14.12 -1.68 20.12
N ARG A 479 15.18 -1.53 19.31
CA ARG A 479 16.31 -0.63 19.60
C ARG A 479 15.91 0.86 19.52
N GLY A 480 14.86 1.18 18.77
CA GLY A 480 14.31 2.52 18.63
C GLY A 480 13.19 2.87 19.62
N GLY A 481 12.93 2.03 20.62
CA GLY A 481 11.87 2.25 21.61
C GLY A 481 10.46 2.07 21.08
N LEU A 482 10.28 1.30 19.99
CA LEU A 482 8.97 1.02 19.36
C LEU A 482 8.18 2.30 19.05
N ARG A 483 8.85 3.32 18.48
CA ARG A 483 8.19 4.57 18.08
C ARG A 483 7.11 4.31 17.01
N PRO A 484 5.87 4.80 17.19
CA PRO A 484 4.75 4.57 16.28
C PRO A 484 5.04 4.77 14.80
N GLU A 485 5.75 5.84 14.46
CA GLU A 485 6.05 6.21 13.07
C GLU A 485 6.91 5.13 12.41
N ARG A 486 7.93 4.63 13.12
CA ARG A 486 8.81 3.58 12.60
C ARG A 486 8.09 2.25 12.47
N LEU A 487 7.18 1.93 13.39
CA LEU A 487 6.36 0.71 13.33
C LEU A 487 5.46 0.70 12.09
N LEU A 488 4.77 1.82 11.82
CA LEU A 488 3.92 1.95 10.64
C LEU A 488 4.74 1.81 9.35
N LEU A 489 5.94 2.40 9.29
CA LEU A 489 6.80 2.29 8.11
C LEU A 489 7.34 0.88 7.89
N THR A 490 7.71 0.18 8.98
CA THR A 490 8.07 -1.24 8.92
C THR A 490 6.91 -2.08 8.41
N GLY A 491 5.70 -1.81 8.89
CA GLY A 491 4.50 -2.50 8.44
C GLY A 491 4.15 -2.24 6.96
N VAL A 492 4.31 -1.01 6.48
CA VAL A 492 4.18 -0.67 5.05
C VAL A 492 5.19 -1.45 4.21
N ALA A 493 6.43 -1.60 4.68
CA ALA A 493 7.45 -2.39 3.99
C ALA A 493 7.04 -3.87 3.86
N ILE A 494 6.53 -4.46 4.94
CA ILE A 494 6.08 -5.86 4.97
C ILE A 494 4.84 -6.05 4.08
N THR A 495 3.90 -5.11 4.11
CA THR A 495 2.70 -5.13 3.26
C THR A 495 3.10 -5.09 1.78
N ALA A 496 4.04 -4.21 1.43
CA ALA A 496 4.51 -4.10 0.06
C ALA A 496 5.34 -5.32 -0.40
N LEU A 497 6.01 -6.03 0.51
CA LEU A 497 6.59 -7.34 0.22
C LEU A 497 5.49 -8.37 -0.11
N PHE A 498 4.42 -8.40 0.69
CA PHE A 498 3.27 -9.25 0.42
C PHE A 498 2.64 -8.92 -0.94
N ASP A 499 2.41 -7.64 -1.26
CA ASP A 499 1.83 -7.22 -2.53
C ASP A 499 2.72 -7.63 -3.72
N ALA A 500 4.04 -7.55 -3.56
CA ALA A 500 5.00 -8.01 -4.57
C ALA A 500 4.90 -9.53 -4.82
N VAL A 501 4.89 -10.33 -3.76
CA VAL A 501 4.74 -11.79 -3.84
C VAL A 501 3.38 -12.16 -4.44
N ARG A 502 2.31 -11.49 -4.01
CA ARG A 502 0.96 -11.62 -4.59
C ARG A 502 0.97 -11.35 -6.09
N ALA A 503 1.58 -10.24 -6.52
CA ALA A 503 1.64 -9.89 -7.94
C ALA A 503 2.40 -10.94 -8.76
N MET A 504 3.51 -11.49 -8.24
CA MET A 504 4.25 -12.57 -8.90
C MET A 504 3.41 -13.84 -9.05
N VAL A 505 2.71 -14.26 -7.99
CA VAL A 505 1.87 -15.46 -8.00
C VAL A 505 0.70 -15.30 -8.97
N LEU A 506 0.02 -14.16 -8.96
CA LEU A 506 -1.11 -13.91 -9.86
C LEU A 506 -0.68 -13.75 -11.32
N ALA A 507 0.50 -13.18 -11.58
CA ALA A 507 1.05 -13.08 -12.93
C ALA A 507 1.46 -14.45 -13.51
N GLY A 508 1.81 -15.42 -12.66
CA GLY A 508 2.15 -16.78 -13.08
C GLY A 508 0.99 -17.57 -13.70
N GLY A 509 -0.25 -17.09 -13.55
CA GLY A 509 -1.43 -17.67 -14.21
C GLY A 509 -1.93 -18.98 -13.60
N ASP A 510 -1.44 -19.36 -12.42
CA ASP A 510 -1.89 -20.54 -11.67
C ASP A 510 -3.37 -20.39 -11.25
N PRO A 511 -4.23 -21.41 -11.48
CA PRO A 511 -5.64 -21.39 -11.05
C PRO A 511 -5.83 -21.16 -9.55
N ARG A 512 -4.88 -21.60 -8.69
CA ARG A 512 -4.90 -21.34 -7.24
C ARG A 512 -4.82 -19.84 -6.91
N GLY A 513 -4.34 -19.02 -7.86
CA GLY A 513 -4.41 -17.56 -7.75
C GLY A 513 -5.84 -17.03 -7.59
N GLN A 514 -6.85 -17.73 -8.13
CA GLN A 514 -8.26 -17.35 -7.97
C GLN A 514 -8.73 -17.52 -6.53
N LEU A 515 -8.34 -18.61 -5.86
CA LEU A 515 -8.63 -18.83 -4.44
C LEU A 515 -8.02 -17.71 -3.58
N ILE A 516 -6.82 -17.26 -3.94
CA ILE A 516 -6.16 -16.13 -3.30
C ILE A 516 -6.93 -14.83 -3.55
N LEU A 517 -7.36 -14.55 -4.78
CA LEU A 517 -8.17 -13.36 -5.09
C LEU A 517 -9.49 -13.35 -4.31
N ALA A 518 -10.19 -14.48 -4.25
CA ALA A 518 -11.42 -14.63 -3.49
C ALA A 518 -11.19 -14.38 -1.99
N TRP A 519 -10.12 -14.92 -1.40
CA TRP A 519 -9.80 -14.65 0.01
C TRP A 519 -9.38 -13.20 0.24
N LEU A 520 -8.55 -12.62 -0.65
CA LEU A 520 -8.11 -11.23 -0.54
C LEU A 520 -9.25 -10.23 -0.69
N SER A 521 -10.32 -10.58 -1.41
CA SER A 521 -11.52 -9.76 -1.53
C SER A 521 -12.26 -9.55 -0.20
N GLY A 522 -11.95 -10.37 0.80
CA GLY A 522 -12.59 -10.35 2.09
C GLY A 522 -14.02 -10.86 2.05
N SER A 523 -14.21 -12.00 1.38
CA SER A 523 -15.49 -12.67 1.29
C SER A 523 -15.85 -13.41 2.57
N THR A 524 -17.06 -13.19 3.05
CA THR A 524 -17.69 -13.92 4.17
C THR A 524 -18.43 -15.16 3.69
N TYR A 525 -18.44 -15.43 2.38
CA TYR A 525 -19.22 -16.49 1.73
C TYR A 525 -18.87 -17.91 2.23
N TYR A 526 -17.59 -18.18 2.46
CA TYR A 526 -17.10 -19.52 2.82
C TYR A 526 -17.09 -19.80 4.33
N VAL A 527 -17.75 -18.96 5.13
CA VAL A 527 -17.78 -19.10 6.59
C VAL A 527 -18.82 -20.14 7.00
N ASP A 528 -18.38 -21.21 7.65
CA ASP A 528 -19.21 -22.20 8.31
C ASP A 528 -19.59 -21.81 9.75
N ALA A 529 -20.56 -22.52 10.34
CA ALA A 529 -21.02 -22.26 11.70
C ALA A 529 -19.91 -22.38 12.76
N GLY A 530 -18.98 -23.34 12.60
CA GLY A 530 -17.87 -23.54 13.53
C GLY A 530 -16.89 -22.38 13.51
N SER A 531 -16.48 -21.93 12.32
CA SER A 531 -15.60 -20.75 12.19
C SER A 531 -16.29 -19.47 12.66
N ALA A 532 -17.59 -19.30 12.41
CA ALA A 532 -18.39 -18.18 12.90
C ALA A 532 -18.46 -18.13 14.44
N LEU A 533 -18.68 -19.27 15.10
CA LEU A 533 -18.67 -19.36 16.56
C LEU A 533 -17.28 -19.08 17.12
N ALA A 534 -16.23 -19.64 16.52
CA ALA A 534 -14.86 -19.43 16.94
C ALA A 534 -14.45 -17.94 16.88
N VAL A 535 -14.74 -17.26 15.76
CA VAL A 535 -14.40 -15.83 15.61
C VAL A 535 -15.25 -14.94 16.53
N SER A 536 -16.52 -15.29 16.76
CA SER A 536 -17.39 -14.55 17.69
C SER A 536 -16.91 -14.69 19.14
N PHE A 537 -16.52 -15.89 19.54
CA PHE A 537 -15.93 -16.15 20.85
C PHE A 537 -14.59 -15.40 21.03
N LEU A 538 -13.70 -15.44 20.02
CA LEU A 538 -12.44 -14.70 20.04
C LEU A 538 -12.68 -13.18 20.07
N ALA A 539 -13.67 -12.66 19.35
CA ALA A 539 -14.04 -11.25 19.37
C ALA A 539 -14.49 -10.81 20.77
N LEU A 540 -15.28 -11.62 21.46
CA LEU A 540 -15.68 -11.35 22.84
C LEU A 540 -14.46 -11.40 23.78
N LEU A 541 -13.67 -12.48 23.72
CA LEU A 541 -12.52 -12.69 24.61
C LEU A 541 -11.45 -11.61 24.44
N LEU A 542 -11.03 -11.34 23.19
CA LEU A 542 -10.04 -10.30 22.89
C LEU A 542 -10.62 -8.90 23.12
N GLY A 543 -11.91 -8.70 22.90
CA GLY A 543 -12.63 -7.46 23.24
C GLY A 543 -12.54 -7.14 24.72
N LEU A 544 -12.84 -8.12 25.57
CA LEU A 544 -12.69 -7.99 27.03
C LEU A 544 -11.21 -7.75 27.41
N ALA A 545 -10.27 -8.40 26.73
CA ALA A 545 -8.84 -8.20 26.94
C ALA A 545 -8.36 -6.77 26.60
N THR A 546 -9.13 -5.97 25.84
CA THR A 546 -8.80 -4.54 25.61
C THR A 546 -9.06 -3.64 26.82
N LEU A 547 -10.01 -4.01 27.69
CA LEU A 547 -10.51 -3.13 28.76
C LEU A 547 -9.47 -2.75 29.83
N PRO A 548 -8.56 -3.64 30.27
CA PRO A 548 -7.49 -3.29 31.21
C PRO A 548 -6.56 -2.19 30.68
N PHE A 549 -6.40 -2.09 29.36
CA PHE A 549 -5.51 -1.14 28.71
C PHE A 549 -6.12 0.26 28.53
N ALA A 550 -7.38 0.46 28.90
CA ALA A 550 -8.07 1.74 28.70
C ALA A 550 -7.31 2.94 29.29
N ARG A 551 -6.70 2.79 30.46
CA ARG A 551 -5.90 3.85 31.09
C ARG A 551 -4.66 4.20 30.25
N TRP A 552 -3.96 3.19 29.72
CA TRP A 552 -2.81 3.44 28.85
C TRP A 552 -3.24 4.14 27.56
N LEU A 553 -4.38 3.73 26.99
CA LEU A 553 -4.93 4.31 25.77
C LEU A 553 -5.41 5.76 25.92
N ASP A 554 -5.76 6.19 27.13
CA ASP A 554 -6.05 7.62 27.41
C ASP A 554 -4.78 8.45 27.61
N ILE A 555 -3.69 7.85 28.10
CA ILE A 555 -2.46 8.56 28.46
C ILE A 555 -1.45 8.62 27.29
N LEU A 556 -1.28 7.54 26.53
CA LEU A 556 -0.31 7.43 25.44
C LEU A 556 -0.41 8.57 24.40
N PRO A 557 -1.61 9.05 24.01
CA PRO A 557 -1.74 10.19 23.10
C PRO A 557 -1.12 11.50 23.61
N LEU A 558 -0.89 11.65 24.93
CA LEU A 558 -0.29 12.85 25.54
C LEU A 558 1.22 12.97 25.27
N GLY A 559 1.82 11.99 24.60
CA GLY A 559 3.24 11.95 24.26
C GLY A 559 4.08 11.15 25.25
N ALA A 560 5.31 10.84 24.83
CA ALA A 560 6.21 9.95 25.56
C ALA A 560 6.63 10.51 26.92
N ALA A 561 6.96 11.81 27.00
CA ALA A 561 7.38 12.47 28.22
C ALA A 561 6.26 12.48 29.27
N SER A 562 5.06 12.94 28.90
CA SER A 562 3.87 12.97 29.76
C SER A 562 3.49 11.56 30.24
N SER A 563 3.54 10.57 29.35
CA SER A 563 3.24 9.18 29.70
C SER A 563 4.25 8.57 30.69
N GLN A 564 5.54 8.87 30.54
CA GLN A 564 6.58 8.43 31.48
C GLN A 564 6.44 9.10 32.84
N ALA A 565 6.13 10.40 32.88
CA ALA A 565 5.87 11.13 34.12
C ALA A 565 4.68 10.56 34.91
N LEU A 566 3.67 10.03 34.20
CA LEU A 566 2.52 9.33 34.79
C LEU A 566 2.79 7.86 35.15
N GLY A 567 4.05 7.40 35.07
CA GLY A 567 4.49 6.07 35.52
C GLY A 567 4.35 4.94 34.49
N ILE A 568 4.03 5.24 33.22
CA ILE A 568 3.88 4.20 32.19
C ILE A 568 5.25 3.74 31.67
N ARG A 569 5.52 2.44 31.81
CA ARG A 569 6.67 1.79 31.15
C ARG A 569 6.38 1.64 29.64
N LEU A 570 6.74 2.67 28.86
CA LEU A 570 6.38 2.80 27.44
C LEU A 570 6.62 1.54 26.61
N ASN A 571 7.81 0.92 26.70
CA ASN A 571 8.13 -0.25 25.85
C ASN A 571 7.22 -1.44 26.16
N ARG A 572 6.89 -1.68 27.44
CA ARG A 572 5.96 -2.74 27.84
C ARG A 572 4.55 -2.43 27.37
N ALA A 573 4.09 -1.19 27.59
CA ALA A 573 2.77 -0.77 27.16
C ALA A 573 2.58 -0.88 25.64
N ARG A 574 3.56 -0.41 24.87
CA ARG A 574 3.58 -0.51 23.41
C ARG A 574 3.61 -1.95 22.95
N LEU A 575 4.48 -2.79 23.52
CA LEU A 575 4.58 -4.19 23.13
C LEU A 575 3.28 -4.96 23.42
N SER A 576 2.69 -4.81 24.61
CA SER A 576 1.43 -5.46 24.97
C SER A 576 0.28 -5.03 24.05
N LEU A 577 0.18 -3.74 23.75
CA LEU A 577 -0.84 -3.22 22.82
C LEU A 577 -0.61 -3.71 21.39
N LEU A 578 0.64 -3.78 20.92
CA LEU A 578 0.96 -4.31 19.59
C LEU A 578 0.67 -5.81 19.47
N LEU A 579 0.95 -6.59 20.51
CA LEU A 579 0.58 -8.01 20.57
C LEU A 579 -0.94 -8.19 20.50
N LEU A 580 -1.69 -7.37 21.25
CA LEU A 580 -3.15 -7.43 21.21
C LEU A 580 -3.71 -6.98 19.85
N VAL A 581 -3.17 -5.92 19.25
CA VAL A 581 -3.52 -5.49 17.89
C VAL A 581 -3.22 -6.61 16.89
N ALA A 582 -2.09 -7.29 17.02
CA ALA A 582 -1.72 -8.38 16.14
C ALA A 582 -2.70 -9.54 16.21
N LEU A 583 -3.08 -9.96 17.42
CA LEU A 583 -4.05 -11.04 17.63
C LEU A 583 -5.42 -10.65 17.07
N LEU A 584 -5.94 -9.46 17.41
CA LEU A 584 -7.21 -8.95 16.89
C LEU A 584 -7.21 -8.93 15.35
N THR A 585 -6.12 -8.44 14.75
CA THR A 585 -5.99 -8.30 13.29
C THR A 585 -5.86 -9.65 12.60
N ALA A 586 -5.06 -10.57 13.16
CA ALA A 586 -4.87 -11.91 12.60
C ALA A 586 -6.17 -12.70 12.61
N CYS A 587 -6.91 -12.70 13.74
CA CYS A 587 -8.20 -13.38 13.85
C CYS A 587 -9.21 -12.85 12.81
N ALA A 588 -9.30 -11.53 12.62
CA ALA A 588 -10.18 -10.95 11.62
C ALA A 588 -9.72 -11.25 10.18
N THR A 589 -8.41 -11.16 9.92
CA THR A 589 -7.83 -11.35 8.59
C THR A 589 -8.01 -12.78 8.10
N LEU A 590 -7.91 -13.77 8.99
CA LEU A 590 -8.10 -15.16 8.62
C LEU A 590 -9.51 -15.47 8.11
N VAL A 591 -10.53 -14.77 8.61
CA VAL A 591 -11.94 -15.02 8.30
C VAL A 591 -12.43 -14.12 7.17
N VAL A 592 -12.19 -12.81 7.25
CA VAL A 592 -12.74 -11.81 6.32
C VAL A 592 -11.64 -11.19 5.44
N GLY A 593 -10.45 -11.79 5.40
CA GLY A 593 -9.35 -11.29 4.57
C GLY A 593 -8.77 -9.94 5.06
N PRO A 594 -7.72 -9.45 4.36
CA PRO A 594 -6.94 -8.28 4.79
C PRO A 594 -7.58 -6.93 4.42
N LEU A 595 -8.64 -6.91 3.60
CA LEU A 595 -9.19 -5.71 2.97
C LEU A 595 -10.54 -5.34 3.59
N SER A 596 -10.60 -4.27 4.40
CA SER A 596 -11.85 -3.98 5.10
C SER A 596 -12.13 -2.51 5.45
N PHE A 597 -11.14 -1.60 5.51
CA PHE A 597 -11.30 -0.19 5.97
C PHE A 597 -11.90 0.00 7.37
N VAL A 598 -12.53 -1.02 7.95
CA VAL A 598 -13.28 -0.95 9.20
C VAL A 598 -12.37 -0.56 10.35
N GLY A 599 -11.14 -1.08 10.36
CA GLY A 599 -10.11 -0.72 11.34
C GLY A 599 -9.64 0.73 11.25
N LEU A 600 -9.90 1.44 10.15
CA LEU A 600 -9.64 2.87 10.03
C LEU A 600 -10.91 3.69 10.31
N LEU A 601 -12.04 3.29 9.72
CA LEU A 601 -13.29 4.05 9.69
C LEU A 601 -14.04 4.04 11.03
N ALA A 602 -14.32 2.86 11.59
CA ALA A 602 -15.13 2.71 12.79
C ALA A 602 -14.57 3.48 14.02
N PRO A 603 -13.27 3.37 14.38
CA PRO A 603 -12.71 4.14 15.50
C PRO A 603 -12.73 5.65 15.26
N HIS A 604 -12.65 6.09 14.01
CA HIS A 604 -12.72 7.50 13.65
C HIS A 604 -14.14 8.06 13.71
N LEU A 605 -15.12 7.28 13.28
CA LEU A 605 -16.54 7.58 13.46
C LEU A 605 -16.91 7.65 14.94
N ALA A 606 -16.42 6.72 15.76
CA ALA A 606 -16.65 6.75 17.20
C ALA A 606 -16.16 8.06 17.84
N ARG A 607 -14.95 8.53 17.48
CA ARG A 607 -14.46 9.83 17.97
C ARG A 607 -15.35 10.99 17.52
N LEU A 608 -15.78 11.00 16.26
CA LEU A 608 -16.66 12.04 15.74
C LEU A 608 -18.01 12.12 16.45
N LEU A 609 -18.57 10.97 16.81
CA LEU A 609 -19.81 10.86 17.55
C LEU A 609 -19.67 11.32 19.01
N GLY A 610 -18.46 11.68 19.45
CA GLY A 610 -18.19 12.24 20.78
C GLY A 610 -17.74 11.20 21.81
N PHE A 611 -17.34 10.00 21.40
CA PHE A 611 -16.68 9.02 22.28
C PHE A 611 -15.22 9.43 22.55
N ALA A 612 -15.01 10.34 23.50
CA ALA A 612 -13.70 10.92 23.79
C ALA A 612 -12.76 10.03 24.64
N ARG A 613 -13.28 9.27 25.61
CA ARG A 613 -12.48 8.40 26.50
C ARG A 613 -12.23 7.02 25.87
N ALA A 614 -11.12 6.38 26.19
CA ALA A 614 -10.71 5.10 25.61
C ALA A 614 -11.80 4.03 25.72
N ARG A 615 -12.38 3.84 26.91
CA ARG A 615 -13.46 2.85 27.11
C ARG A 615 -14.67 3.12 26.21
N GLY A 616 -15.13 4.36 26.17
CA GLY A 616 -16.27 4.75 25.33
C GLY A 616 -15.96 4.57 23.85
N GLN A 617 -14.74 4.92 23.43
CA GLN A 617 -14.33 4.77 22.05
C GLN A 617 -14.20 3.29 21.65
N LEU A 618 -13.68 2.41 22.52
CA LEU A 618 -13.60 0.97 22.26
C LEU A 618 -15.01 0.38 22.02
N VAL A 619 -15.98 0.71 22.88
CA VAL A 619 -17.36 0.24 22.73
C VAL A 619 -18.02 0.84 21.49
N GLY A 620 -17.94 2.16 21.30
CA GLY A 620 -18.52 2.83 20.14
C GLY A 620 -17.93 2.35 18.83
N ALA A 621 -16.61 2.13 18.78
CA ALA A 621 -15.92 1.60 17.61
C ALA A 621 -16.31 0.15 17.34
N ALA A 622 -16.38 -0.71 18.36
CA ALA A 622 -16.82 -2.10 18.21
C ALA A 622 -18.23 -2.19 17.61
N LEU A 623 -19.19 -1.42 18.13
CA LEU A 623 -20.57 -1.38 17.63
C LEU A 623 -20.63 -0.85 16.19
N LEU A 624 -19.91 0.24 15.89
CA LEU A 624 -19.84 0.80 14.54
C LEU A 624 -19.16 -0.16 13.56
N GLY A 625 -18.12 -0.87 14.00
CA GLY A 625 -17.41 -1.86 13.18
C GLY A 625 -18.29 -3.04 12.82
N ALA A 626 -19.01 -3.57 13.80
CA ALA A 626 -20.02 -4.62 13.58
C ALA A 626 -21.11 -4.14 12.63
N LEU A 627 -21.68 -2.96 12.88
CA LEU A 627 -22.75 -2.38 12.06
C LEU A 627 -22.30 -2.18 10.61
N LEU A 628 -21.11 -1.61 10.41
CA LEU A 628 -20.54 -1.37 9.09
C LEU A 628 -20.37 -2.68 8.32
N MET A 629 -19.84 -3.73 8.97
CA MET A 629 -19.60 -5.01 8.29
C MET A 629 -20.89 -5.78 8.02
N VAL A 630 -21.88 -5.72 8.93
CA VAL A 630 -23.22 -6.28 8.73
C VAL A 630 -23.91 -5.62 7.52
N LEU A 631 -23.84 -4.29 7.43
CA LEU A 631 -24.41 -3.56 6.29
C LEU A 631 -23.64 -3.85 5.00
N ALA A 632 -22.31 -3.95 5.06
CA ALA A 632 -21.49 -4.27 3.90
C ALA A 632 -21.78 -5.68 3.35
N ASP A 633 -21.93 -6.67 4.24
CA ASP A 633 -22.33 -8.03 3.88
C ASP A 633 -23.72 -8.07 3.25
N TRP A 634 -24.69 -7.38 3.85
CA TRP A 634 -26.04 -7.31 3.32
C TRP A 634 -26.07 -6.63 1.94
N LEU A 635 -25.47 -5.44 1.81
CA LEU A 635 -25.38 -4.73 0.54
C LEU A 635 -24.65 -5.55 -0.53
N GLY A 636 -23.57 -6.24 -0.17
CA GLY A 636 -22.83 -7.11 -1.08
C GLY A 636 -23.69 -8.17 -1.73
N ARG A 637 -24.62 -8.76 -0.97
CA ARG A 637 -25.60 -9.74 -1.47
C ARG A 637 -26.75 -9.12 -2.28
N GLN A 638 -27.03 -7.83 -2.11
CA GLN A 638 -28.17 -7.17 -2.77
C GLN A 638 -27.79 -6.42 -4.05
N LEU A 639 -26.56 -5.91 -4.17
CA LEU A 639 -26.20 -4.98 -5.24
C LEU A 639 -26.09 -5.62 -6.63
N LEU A 640 -25.67 -6.88 -6.71
CA LEU A 640 -25.44 -7.61 -7.97
C LEU A 640 -26.20 -8.94 -8.04
N PHE A 641 -27.29 -9.09 -7.29
CA PHE A 641 -28.05 -10.33 -7.23
C PHE A 641 -28.39 -10.86 -8.65
N PRO A 642 -28.17 -12.16 -8.94
CA PRO A 642 -27.82 -13.26 -8.02
C PRO A 642 -26.34 -13.34 -7.61
N ASP A 643 -25.46 -12.59 -8.27
CA ASP A 643 -24.05 -12.49 -7.88
C ASP A 643 -23.86 -11.63 -6.63
N GLU A 644 -22.73 -11.79 -5.95
CA GLU A 644 -22.43 -11.05 -4.73
C GLU A 644 -21.06 -10.39 -4.73
N ILE A 645 -21.02 -9.16 -4.21
CA ILE A 645 -19.76 -8.45 -3.97
C ILE A 645 -19.27 -8.83 -2.56
N PRO A 646 -18.00 -9.23 -2.40
CA PRO A 646 -17.41 -9.51 -1.10
C PRO A 646 -17.56 -8.35 -0.10
N ALA A 647 -17.92 -8.69 1.14
CA ALA A 647 -18.22 -7.72 2.19
C ALA A 647 -17.05 -6.75 2.46
N GLY A 648 -15.81 -7.25 2.43
CA GLY A 648 -14.61 -6.42 2.60
C GLY A 648 -14.43 -5.32 1.55
N ILE A 649 -14.74 -5.63 0.27
CA ILE A 649 -14.74 -4.66 -0.82
C ILE A 649 -15.86 -3.63 -0.63
N VAL A 650 -17.07 -4.07 -0.30
CA VAL A 650 -18.20 -3.16 -0.04
C VAL A 650 -17.89 -2.22 1.14
N ALA A 651 -17.33 -2.74 2.22
CA ALA A 651 -16.90 -1.95 3.37
C ALA A 651 -15.83 -0.91 2.97
N SER A 652 -14.89 -1.29 2.10
CA SER A 652 -13.86 -0.39 1.55
C SER A 652 -14.46 0.72 0.67
N LEU A 653 -15.47 0.43 -0.14
CA LEU A 653 -16.18 1.42 -0.95
C LEU A 653 -16.99 2.41 -0.07
N ILE A 654 -17.67 1.90 0.97
CA ILE A 654 -18.38 2.74 1.95
C ILE A 654 -17.39 3.63 2.71
N GLY A 655 -16.29 3.06 3.19
CA GLY A 655 -15.24 3.80 3.90
C GLY A 655 -14.59 4.87 3.04
N GLY A 656 -14.17 4.51 1.82
CA GLY A 656 -13.53 5.44 0.89
C GLY A 656 -14.44 6.61 0.51
N SER A 657 -15.70 6.35 0.18
CA SER A 657 -16.68 7.40 -0.16
C SER A 657 -16.92 8.37 1.01
N TYR A 658 -17.05 7.84 2.23
CA TYR A 658 -17.15 8.67 3.44
C TYR A 658 -15.92 9.56 3.64
N PHE A 659 -14.70 9.02 3.48
CA PHE A 659 -13.47 9.79 3.65
C PHE A 659 -13.30 10.87 2.59
N ILE A 660 -13.60 10.58 1.32
CA ILE A 660 -13.59 11.56 0.22
C ILE A 660 -14.55 12.72 0.55
N TRP A 661 -15.79 12.40 0.97
CA TRP A 661 -16.78 13.42 1.33
C TRP A 661 -16.32 14.29 2.51
N ARG A 662 -15.73 13.69 3.54
CA ARG A 662 -15.26 14.41 4.72
C ARG A 662 -14.03 15.27 4.43
N LEU A 663 -13.06 14.76 3.67
CA LEU A 663 -11.88 15.53 3.26
C LEU A 663 -12.27 16.78 2.46
N ARG A 664 -13.33 16.71 1.65
CA ARG A 664 -13.86 17.87 0.91
C ARG A 664 -14.47 18.94 1.83
N ARG A 665 -15.02 18.56 2.99
CA ARG A 665 -15.64 19.48 3.96
C ARG A 665 -14.65 20.08 4.96
N LEU A 666 -13.50 19.44 5.16
CA LEU A 666 -12.36 19.99 5.88
C LEU A 666 -11.68 21.11 5.10
#